data_AF-A0AAU2WL43-F1
#
_entry.id   AF-A0AAU2WL43-F1
#
_cell.length_a   1.000
_cell.length_b   1.000
_cell.length_c   1.000
_cell.angle_alpha   90.00
_cell.angle_beta   90.00
_cell.angle_gamma   90.00
#
_symmetry.space_group_name_H-M   'P 1'
#
loop_
_entity.id
_entity.type
_entity.pdbx_description
1 polymer ?
#
loop_
_entity_poly.entity_id
_entity_poly.type
_entity_poly.pdbx_seq_one_letter_code
_entity_poly.pdbx_strand_id
1 'polypeptide(L)'
;MTPISRRGFVALGAGIAAGAALPATRAGAATTGTVKDVKHVVILMQENRSFDHYFGRLKGVRGFGDRSGITLSGGQPVFNQPNGLGRQYPWKLSSTPAAGGVDGETLAQCNGDLPHSWSSQHSAWNKGRLDHWVAGVGNVRSLGYLDRGDIPFHYALADNYTVCDAYFSSTLSATGPNRTYLWSGKVDGSSYDGGDESGLTWETYAEALQRAGVSWKVYQNANDNYGDNGLAYFSKIAGAKPGDPLHDRGMASVPAVTGSTPDDIAAAIKADALAGNLPQVSWVVANQAFSEHPYAPPGDGAHFVDLVYRALAASPEVFDSTVLFLNYDENDGFFDHVPPPSPPAGTAGEFLNGTPFGLGFRVPMVVMSPWTRGGWVSSEVFDHTSVLRFMETWTTALGTPATCPNISAWRRKVTGDLTGVFDFTRPVYGMPSGLPATKVIGYDTCGPLPNPAPQTNALPSQEPGTRPARALPYQPNGNLDHFEFGAAGKILAWFSMANQGSPARSAAHLSMHPNAYRDTTPWQYTVDAGGTATDFFNIGAGSGAGAYDITMAGPNRFLRRFTGDATKAGKAIEVAARYAVESGTGKLAIWFRMTNSGSASAQFTITSNNYRSDGPWNYTVPAGGSTEDFFNAVANQNGWYDFTITSSTDTTWSRRYTGHIETGAASVSG
;
A
#
# COMPACT_ATOMS: atom_id res chain seq x y z
N MET A 1 54.05 -35.33 44.18
CA MET A 1 53.70 -35.60 45.59
C MET A 1 53.36 -34.28 46.26
N THR A 2 52.24 -34.28 46.99
CA THR A 2 51.70 -33.26 47.92
C THR A 2 51.34 -31.85 47.38
N PRO A 3 50.04 -31.49 47.39
CA PRO A 3 49.53 -30.11 47.39
C PRO A 3 49.41 -29.59 48.84
N ILE A 4 49.10 -28.29 49.06
CA ILE A 4 48.53 -27.59 50.26
C ILE A 4 49.03 -26.12 50.21
N SER A 5 48.27 -25.03 50.47
CA SER A 5 46.91 -24.85 51.02
C SER A 5 46.37 -23.43 50.80
N ARG A 6 45.04 -23.32 50.92
CA ARG A 6 44.27 -22.12 51.30
C ARG A 6 44.43 -21.81 52.80
N ARG A 7 44.90 -20.61 53.16
CA ARG A 7 44.36 -19.73 54.22
C ARG A 7 45.20 -18.45 54.29
N GLY A 8 44.52 -17.31 54.20
CA GLY A 8 45.11 -16.02 53.90
C GLY A 8 45.74 -15.29 55.08
N PHE A 9 46.31 -14.14 54.76
CA PHE A 9 46.39 -13.00 55.66
C PHE A 9 46.43 -11.70 54.85
N VAL A 10 45.56 -10.76 55.24
CA VAL A 10 45.38 -9.42 54.68
C VAL A 10 46.51 -8.51 55.20
N ALA A 11 47.11 -7.70 54.33
CA ALA A 11 47.63 -6.38 54.72
C ALA A 11 47.84 -5.47 53.49
N LEU A 12 47.17 -4.32 53.58
CA LEU A 12 47.13 -3.14 52.73
C LEU A 12 48.38 -2.81 51.89
N GLY A 13 48.14 -2.55 50.60
CA GLY A 13 48.95 -1.66 49.77
C GLY A 13 48.01 -0.82 48.90
N ALA A 14 47.77 0.43 49.30
CA ALA A 14 47.00 1.39 48.52
C ALA A 14 47.79 1.79 47.26
N GLY A 15 47.39 1.23 46.12
CA GLY A 15 47.88 1.63 44.79
C GLY A 15 46.73 2.23 44.00
N ILE A 16 46.84 3.52 43.70
CA ILE A 16 45.95 4.26 42.80
C ILE A 16 46.04 3.61 41.42
N ALA A 17 45.04 2.81 41.05
CA ALA A 17 44.80 2.42 39.68
C ALA A 17 43.68 3.31 39.14
N ALA A 18 44.02 4.14 38.15
CA ALA A 18 43.04 4.85 37.34
C ALA A 18 42.14 3.80 36.68
N GLY A 19 40.95 3.60 37.26
CA GLY A 19 39.92 2.78 36.66
C GLY A 19 39.47 3.45 35.38
N ALA A 20 39.80 2.85 34.23
CA ALA A 20 38.98 3.01 33.05
C ALA A 20 37.56 2.63 33.47
N ALA A 21 36.68 3.63 33.59
CA ALA A 21 35.27 3.38 33.74
C ALA A 21 34.82 2.63 32.49
N LEU A 22 34.71 1.31 32.59
CA LEU A 22 33.86 0.54 31.68
C LEU A 22 32.51 1.26 31.71
N PRO A 23 31.91 1.60 30.55
CA PRO A 23 30.59 2.20 30.56
C PRO A 23 29.70 1.25 31.35
N ALA A 24 29.05 1.78 32.40
CA ALA A 24 28.03 1.05 33.10
C ALA A 24 27.04 0.60 32.02
N THR A 25 27.00 -0.69 31.75
CA THR A 25 25.92 -1.30 31.00
C THR A 25 24.69 -1.05 31.85
N ARG A 26 23.95 0.03 31.55
CA ARG A 26 22.55 0.11 31.94
C ARG A 26 21.97 -1.21 31.50
N ALA A 27 21.52 -2.02 32.45
CA ALA A 27 20.71 -3.18 32.16
C ALA A 27 19.46 -2.64 31.45
N GLY A 28 19.53 -2.54 30.13
CA GLY A 28 18.39 -2.23 29.29
C GLY A 28 17.35 -3.30 29.57
N ALA A 29 16.10 -2.89 29.70
CA ALA A 29 14.99 -3.84 29.74
C ALA A 29 15.20 -4.88 28.62
N ALA A 30 15.12 -6.16 28.96
CA ALA A 30 15.27 -7.22 27.97
C ALA A 30 14.26 -6.98 26.83
N THR A 31 14.73 -6.99 25.58
CA THR A 31 13.85 -6.86 24.42
C THR A 31 12.84 -8.00 24.43
N THR A 32 11.58 -7.67 24.20
CA THR A 32 10.46 -8.62 24.21
C THR A 32 10.32 -9.38 22.90
N GLY A 33 10.91 -8.85 21.81
CA GLY A 33 10.68 -9.35 20.45
C GLY A 33 9.28 -9.03 19.94
N THR A 34 8.64 -7.98 20.48
CA THR A 34 7.25 -7.58 20.15
C THR A 34 7.14 -6.08 19.95
N VAL A 35 5.96 -5.60 19.56
CA VAL A 35 5.65 -4.16 19.41
C VAL A 35 5.94 -3.33 20.67
N LYS A 36 6.03 -3.95 21.86
CA LYS A 36 6.39 -3.27 23.11
C LYS A 36 7.82 -2.71 23.11
N ASP A 37 8.68 -3.18 22.21
CA ASP A 37 10.06 -2.71 22.10
C ASP A 37 10.15 -1.33 21.42
N VAL A 38 9.07 -0.88 20.76
CA VAL A 38 8.93 0.48 20.24
C VAL A 38 8.75 1.47 21.38
N LYS A 39 9.55 2.53 21.40
CA LYS A 39 9.43 3.66 22.34
C LYS A 39 8.85 4.92 21.70
N HIS A 40 9.12 5.12 20.41
CA HIS A 40 8.70 6.32 19.69
C HIS A 40 8.10 5.96 18.32
N VAL A 41 6.99 6.60 17.97
CA VAL A 41 6.37 6.57 16.65
C VAL A 41 6.42 7.98 16.09
N VAL A 42 7.11 8.15 14.96
CA VAL A 42 7.26 9.41 14.24
C VAL A 42 6.53 9.28 12.92
N ILE A 43 5.68 10.25 12.59
CA ILE A 43 4.84 10.26 11.40
C ILE A 43 5.22 11.49 10.58
N LEU A 44 5.76 11.25 9.39
CA LEU A 44 6.09 12.28 8.40
C LEU A 44 5.27 11.98 7.14
N MET A 45 4.25 12.81 6.93
CA MET A 45 3.39 12.74 5.74
C MET A 45 3.77 13.85 4.77
N GLN A 46 4.35 13.46 3.64
CA GLN A 46 4.64 14.33 2.51
C GLN A 46 3.43 14.45 1.57
N GLU A 47 3.56 15.29 0.56
CA GLU A 47 2.59 15.64 -0.47
C GLU A 47 3.14 15.30 -1.87
N ASN A 48 2.29 15.46 -2.89
CA ASN A 48 1.39 14.36 -3.17
C ASN A 48 1.92 13.49 -4.32
N ARG A 49 1.96 12.17 -4.16
CA ARG A 49 2.62 11.25 -5.10
C ARG A 49 1.90 9.93 -5.15
N SER A 50 1.62 9.43 -6.36
CA SER A 50 1.14 8.07 -6.53
C SER A 50 2.26 7.04 -6.32
N PHE A 51 1.90 5.82 -5.94
CA PHE A 51 2.88 4.75 -5.79
C PHE A 51 3.57 4.44 -7.13
N ASP A 52 2.84 4.28 -8.23
CA ASP A 52 3.45 4.00 -9.54
C ASP A 52 4.33 5.15 -10.06
N HIS A 53 4.02 6.39 -9.72
CA HIS A 53 4.82 7.56 -10.10
C HIS A 53 6.21 7.51 -9.47
N TYR A 54 6.36 7.09 -8.22
CA TYR A 54 7.68 6.95 -7.57
C TYR A 54 8.28 5.56 -7.74
N PHE A 55 7.51 4.51 -7.50
CA PHE A 55 7.99 3.15 -7.31
C PHE A 55 7.43 2.15 -8.33
N GLY A 56 6.72 2.59 -9.37
CA GLY A 56 6.25 1.70 -10.44
C GLY A 56 7.39 0.95 -11.14
N ARG A 57 8.59 1.53 -11.17
CA ARG A 57 9.82 0.91 -11.72
C ARG A 57 10.59 0.05 -10.71
N LEU A 58 10.38 0.21 -9.41
CA LEU A 58 11.17 -0.47 -8.37
C LEU A 58 11.03 -1.99 -8.48
N LYS A 59 12.10 -2.76 -8.35
CA LYS A 59 12.02 -4.23 -8.45
C LYS A 59 11.16 -4.83 -7.32
N GLY A 60 10.51 -5.96 -7.59
CA GLY A 60 9.82 -6.75 -6.57
C GLY A 60 8.68 -6.03 -5.84
N VAL A 61 8.06 -5.03 -6.44
CA VAL A 61 6.78 -4.45 -6.00
C VAL A 61 5.71 -4.68 -7.07
N ARG A 62 4.45 -4.44 -6.72
CA ARG A 62 3.35 -4.34 -7.66
C ARG A 62 3.41 -3.00 -8.42
N GLY A 63 4.24 -2.96 -9.45
CA GLY A 63 4.47 -1.78 -10.32
C GLY A 63 4.20 -2.10 -11.80
N PHE A 64 4.98 -1.53 -12.73
CA PHE A 64 4.77 -1.66 -14.17
C PHE A 64 4.91 -3.09 -14.73
N GLY A 65 5.51 -4.01 -13.98
CA GLY A 65 5.57 -5.43 -14.28
C GLY A 65 4.44 -6.25 -13.64
N ASP A 66 3.42 -5.61 -13.06
CA ASP A 66 2.27 -6.35 -12.49
C ASP A 66 1.49 -7.10 -13.57
N ARG A 67 1.52 -8.44 -13.45
CA ARG A 67 0.85 -9.38 -14.36
C ARG A 67 -0.64 -9.55 -14.06
N SER A 68 -1.12 -8.96 -12.97
CA SER A 68 -2.49 -9.04 -12.46
C SER A 68 -3.29 -7.73 -12.61
N GLY A 69 -2.76 -6.75 -13.37
CA GLY A 69 -3.49 -5.53 -13.68
C GLY A 69 -4.82 -5.81 -14.39
N ILE A 70 -5.84 -4.99 -14.09
CA ILE A 70 -7.16 -5.13 -14.72
C ILE A 70 -7.09 -4.86 -16.23
N THR A 71 -8.08 -5.37 -16.96
CA THR A 71 -8.23 -5.12 -18.39
C THR A 71 -9.26 -4.03 -18.61
N LEU A 72 -8.90 -3.02 -19.38
CA LEU A 72 -9.80 -1.94 -19.79
C LEU A 72 -10.68 -2.41 -20.96
N SER A 73 -11.76 -1.66 -21.20
CA SER A 73 -12.61 -1.85 -22.38
C SER A 73 -11.77 -1.89 -23.68
N GLY A 74 -12.11 -2.82 -24.57
CA GLY A 74 -11.35 -3.08 -25.79
C GLY A 74 -10.12 -3.99 -25.60
N GLY A 75 -9.96 -4.62 -24.42
CA GLY A 75 -8.93 -5.62 -24.18
C GLY A 75 -7.53 -5.05 -23.89
N GLN A 76 -7.46 -3.76 -23.56
CA GLN A 76 -6.19 -3.05 -23.32
C GLN A 76 -5.73 -3.25 -21.87
N PRO A 77 -4.41 -3.30 -21.59
CA PRO A 77 -3.93 -3.29 -20.22
C PRO A 77 -4.28 -1.96 -19.55
N VAL A 78 -4.50 -1.97 -18.23
CA VAL A 78 -4.73 -0.77 -17.41
C VAL A 78 -3.68 0.33 -17.61
N PHE A 79 -2.44 -0.04 -17.94
CA PHE A 79 -1.39 0.93 -18.23
C PHE A 79 -1.63 1.74 -19.52
N ASN A 80 -2.32 1.19 -20.51
CA ASN A 80 -2.52 1.89 -21.78
C ASN A 80 -3.75 2.78 -21.68
N GLN A 81 -3.63 4.01 -21.19
CA GLN A 81 -4.78 4.88 -20.86
C GLN A 81 -5.33 5.63 -22.09
N PRO A 82 -6.66 5.74 -22.26
CA PRO A 82 -7.24 6.65 -23.26
C PRO A 82 -6.80 8.10 -23.01
N ASN A 83 -6.45 8.85 -24.06
CA ASN A 83 -5.97 10.24 -23.95
C ASN A 83 -6.71 11.22 -24.90
N GLY A 84 -7.97 10.93 -25.22
CA GLY A 84 -8.79 11.72 -26.13
C GLY A 84 -8.63 11.31 -27.60
N LEU A 85 -7.44 11.48 -28.17
CA LEU A 85 -7.16 11.18 -29.60
C LEU A 85 -6.62 9.76 -29.86
N GLY A 86 -6.22 9.05 -28.80
CA GLY A 86 -5.66 7.71 -28.89
C GLY A 86 -5.46 7.11 -27.51
N ARG A 87 -4.26 6.57 -27.27
CA ARG A 87 -3.88 6.02 -25.96
C ARG A 87 -2.43 6.33 -25.63
N GLN A 88 -2.11 6.34 -24.35
CA GLN A 88 -0.79 6.64 -23.83
C GLN A 88 -0.43 5.68 -22.68
N TYR A 89 0.75 5.08 -22.76
CA TYR A 89 1.37 4.37 -21.64
C TYR A 89 2.06 5.35 -20.67
N PRO A 90 2.32 4.95 -19.41
CA PRO A 90 3.15 5.72 -18.52
C PRO A 90 4.53 5.98 -19.14
N TRP A 91 5.10 7.15 -18.86
CA TRP A 91 6.31 7.62 -19.51
C TRP A 91 7.23 8.33 -18.52
N LYS A 92 8.55 8.19 -18.70
CA LYS A 92 9.55 8.75 -17.78
C LYS A 92 9.62 10.26 -17.97
N LEU A 93 9.33 11.03 -16.92
CA LEU A 93 9.29 12.49 -16.97
C LEU A 93 10.62 13.09 -17.45
N SER A 94 11.74 12.60 -16.92
CA SER A 94 13.09 13.11 -17.23
C SER A 94 13.64 12.66 -18.58
N SER A 95 12.87 11.86 -19.35
CA SER A 95 13.17 11.68 -20.77
C SER A 95 12.88 12.94 -21.58
N THR A 96 12.13 13.91 -21.02
CA THR A 96 11.92 15.22 -21.65
C THR A 96 13.27 15.90 -21.90
N PRO A 97 13.51 16.44 -23.12
CA PRO A 97 14.72 17.20 -23.41
C PRO A 97 14.90 18.41 -22.47
N ALA A 98 16.15 18.81 -22.25
CA ALA A 98 16.48 20.01 -21.51
C ALA A 98 15.74 21.25 -22.06
N ALA A 99 15.15 22.03 -21.18
CA ALA A 99 14.36 23.23 -21.49
C ALA A 99 14.36 24.17 -20.29
N GLY A 100 14.05 25.46 -20.50
CA GLY A 100 14.05 26.44 -19.41
C GLY A 100 15.42 26.68 -18.74
N GLY A 101 16.52 26.23 -19.37
CA GLY A 101 17.87 26.35 -18.82
C GLY A 101 18.30 25.23 -17.86
N VAL A 102 17.48 24.18 -17.71
CA VAL A 102 17.78 23.03 -16.83
C VAL A 102 17.67 21.71 -17.60
N ASP A 103 18.22 20.64 -17.02
CA ASP A 103 18.16 19.30 -17.58
C ASP A 103 16.79 18.63 -17.37
N GLY A 104 16.58 17.49 -18.06
CA GLY A 104 15.33 16.73 -17.96
C GLY A 104 15.04 16.21 -16.55
N GLU A 105 16.06 15.90 -15.77
CA GLU A 105 15.91 15.46 -14.37
C GLU A 105 15.32 16.57 -13.50
N THR A 106 15.83 17.80 -13.62
CA THR A 106 15.29 18.97 -12.92
C THR A 106 13.87 19.27 -13.38
N LEU A 107 13.57 19.20 -14.68
CA LEU A 107 12.20 19.36 -15.20
C LEU A 107 11.24 18.30 -14.66
N ALA A 108 11.70 17.06 -14.51
CA ALA A 108 10.89 15.96 -14.00
C ALA A 108 10.48 16.18 -12.54
N GLN A 109 11.38 16.78 -11.75
CA GLN A 109 11.11 17.13 -10.36
C GLN A 109 10.28 18.42 -10.23
N CYS A 110 10.50 19.39 -11.11
CA CYS A 110 9.76 20.66 -11.20
C CYS A 110 8.58 20.57 -12.18
N ASN A 111 7.70 19.59 -12.01
CA ASN A 111 6.69 19.28 -13.03
C ASN A 111 5.29 19.89 -12.75
N GLY A 112 5.08 20.52 -11.58
CA GLY A 112 3.91 21.31 -11.23
C GLY A 112 2.64 20.50 -10.95
N ASP A 113 1.63 21.21 -10.43
CA ASP A 113 0.40 20.65 -9.87
C ASP A 113 -0.57 20.08 -10.90
N LEU A 114 -1.20 18.96 -10.57
CA LEU A 114 -2.20 18.27 -11.38
C LEU A 114 -3.56 18.25 -10.63
N PRO A 115 -4.71 18.19 -11.33
CA PRO A 115 -6.00 18.18 -10.63
C PRO A 115 -6.24 16.93 -9.77
N HIS A 116 -6.39 17.11 -8.46
CA HIS A 116 -6.60 16.03 -7.48
C HIS A 116 -7.76 16.27 -6.48
N SER A 117 -8.78 17.04 -6.87
CA SER A 117 -10.03 17.20 -6.07
C SER A 117 -10.89 15.94 -6.05
N TRP A 118 -11.93 15.90 -5.21
CA TRP A 118 -12.97 14.87 -5.22
C TRP A 118 -13.47 14.58 -6.63
N SER A 119 -13.77 15.65 -7.38
CA SER A 119 -14.33 15.55 -8.73
C SER A 119 -13.34 14.93 -9.72
N SER A 120 -12.10 15.42 -9.76
CA SER A 120 -11.11 14.91 -10.72
C SER A 120 -10.68 13.48 -10.38
N GLN A 121 -10.50 13.14 -9.10
CA GLN A 121 -10.15 11.79 -8.68
C GLN A 121 -11.27 10.78 -8.95
N HIS A 122 -12.53 11.12 -8.63
CA HIS A 122 -13.65 10.25 -8.97
C HIS A 122 -13.85 10.11 -10.47
N SER A 123 -13.58 11.17 -11.24
CA SER A 123 -13.60 11.13 -12.70
C SER A 123 -12.51 10.22 -13.27
N ALA A 124 -11.29 10.26 -12.71
CA ALA A 124 -10.19 9.39 -13.10
C ALA A 124 -10.44 7.91 -12.70
N TRP A 125 -10.96 7.70 -11.49
CA TRP A 125 -11.35 6.39 -10.97
C TRP A 125 -12.46 5.74 -11.82
N ASN A 126 -13.40 6.56 -12.28
CA ASN A 126 -14.56 6.19 -13.11
C ASN A 126 -15.29 4.95 -12.58
N LYS A 127 -15.69 4.98 -11.31
CA LYS A 127 -16.39 3.88 -10.63
C LYS A 127 -15.62 2.57 -10.58
N GLY A 128 -14.29 2.63 -10.67
CA GLY A 128 -13.39 1.46 -10.65
C GLY A 128 -13.05 0.90 -12.04
N ARG A 129 -13.48 1.55 -13.12
CA ARG A 129 -13.08 1.16 -14.50
C ARG A 129 -11.64 1.52 -14.81
N LEU A 130 -11.10 2.58 -14.20
CA LEU A 130 -9.76 3.13 -14.46
C LEU A 130 -9.47 3.37 -15.96
N ASP A 131 -10.46 3.75 -16.75
CA ASP A 131 -10.31 4.00 -18.20
C ASP A 131 -10.49 5.49 -18.57
N HIS A 132 -10.53 6.36 -17.56
CA HIS A 132 -10.80 7.78 -17.74
C HIS A 132 -9.73 8.66 -17.08
N TRP A 133 -8.52 8.13 -16.84
CA TRP A 133 -7.51 8.83 -16.03
C TRP A 133 -7.09 10.18 -16.63
N VAL A 134 -6.62 10.17 -17.88
CA VAL A 134 -6.11 11.38 -18.55
C VAL A 134 -7.21 12.43 -18.70
N ALA A 135 -8.44 12.00 -19.01
CA ALA A 135 -9.58 12.91 -19.16
C ALA A 135 -10.11 13.41 -17.80
N GLY A 136 -10.10 12.57 -16.77
CA GLY A 136 -10.57 12.90 -15.43
C GLY A 136 -9.63 13.84 -14.68
N VAL A 137 -8.33 13.63 -14.80
CA VAL A 137 -7.31 14.58 -14.32
C VAL A 137 -7.17 15.78 -15.28
N GLY A 138 -7.45 15.59 -16.57
CA GLY A 138 -7.39 16.65 -17.58
C GLY A 138 -6.00 16.90 -18.17
N ASN A 139 -5.00 16.04 -17.88
CA ASN A 139 -3.63 16.23 -18.35
C ASN A 139 -2.90 14.88 -18.53
N VAL A 140 -2.22 14.70 -19.66
CA VAL A 140 -1.42 13.49 -19.95
C VAL A 140 -0.15 13.35 -19.09
N ARG A 141 0.30 14.45 -18.46
CA ARG A 141 1.36 14.43 -17.45
C ARG A 141 1.02 13.56 -16.24
N SER A 142 -0.26 13.32 -15.98
CA SER A 142 -0.70 12.34 -14.98
C SER A 142 -0.10 10.94 -15.19
N LEU A 143 0.29 10.57 -16.41
CA LEU A 143 0.93 9.29 -16.70
C LEU A 143 2.47 9.32 -16.53
N GLY A 144 3.02 10.44 -16.08
CA GLY A 144 4.46 10.60 -15.85
C GLY A 144 4.94 9.80 -14.64
N TYR A 145 6.13 9.22 -14.72
CA TYR A 145 6.80 8.60 -13.57
C TYR A 145 8.26 9.06 -13.44
N LEU A 146 8.80 8.88 -12.23
CA LEU A 146 10.21 9.02 -11.86
C LEU A 146 10.81 7.63 -11.64
N ASP A 147 12.10 7.48 -11.91
CA ASP A 147 12.84 6.26 -11.57
C ASP A 147 14.00 6.51 -10.61
N ARG A 148 14.75 5.44 -10.30
CA ARG A 148 15.90 5.48 -9.40
C ARG A 148 16.93 6.54 -9.76
N GLY A 149 17.07 6.87 -11.04
CA GLY A 149 17.97 7.94 -11.49
C GLY A 149 17.48 9.32 -11.07
N ASP A 150 16.16 9.52 -11.02
CA ASP A 150 15.54 10.82 -10.72
C ASP A 150 15.37 11.05 -9.21
N ILE A 151 15.08 9.99 -8.44
CA ILE A 151 14.85 10.04 -6.98
C ILE A 151 15.63 8.93 -6.23
N PRO A 152 16.97 8.94 -6.30
CA PRO A 152 17.81 7.86 -5.78
C PRO A 152 17.67 7.68 -4.26
N PHE A 153 17.41 8.75 -3.51
CA PHE A 153 17.24 8.69 -2.05
C PHE A 153 16.00 7.89 -1.64
N HIS A 154 14.84 8.18 -2.23
CA HIS A 154 13.59 7.44 -1.95
C HIS A 154 13.72 5.95 -2.32
N TYR A 155 14.37 5.64 -3.45
CA TYR A 155 14.66 4.25 -3.83
C TYR A 155 15.60 3.56 -2.85
N ALA A 156 16.62 4.26 -2.34
CA ALA A 156 17.53 3.72 -1.35
C ALA A 156 16.84 3.47 0.00
N LEU A 157 15.90 4.33 0.41
CA LEU A 157 15.05 4.07 1.58
C LEU A 157 14.23 2.80 1.37
N ALA A 158 13.56 2.67 0.22
CA ALA A 158 12.80 1.48 -0.12
C ALA A 158 13.69 0.23 -0.13
N ASP A 159 14.90 0.27 -0.71
CA ASP A 159 15.82 -0.87 -0.74
C ASP A 159 16.32 -1.30 0.64
N ASN A 160 16.33 -0.40 1.63
CA ASN A 160 16.83 -0.70 2.97
C ASN A 160 15.73 -1.11 3.95
N TYR A 161 14.48 -0.68 3.71
CA TYR A 161 13.36 -0.80 4.63
C TYR A 161 12.17 -1.55 4.04
N THR A 162 11.10 -1.74 4.83
CA THR A 162 9.84 -2.27 4.30
C THR A 162 9.13 -1.16 3.52
N VAL A 163 8.89 -1.36 2.22
CA VAL A 163 7.95 -0.55 1.42
C VAL A 163 6.58 -1.23 1.41
N CYS A 164 5.50 -0.46 1.45
CA CYS A 164 4.14 -0.99 1.31
C CYS A 164 3.63 -0.68 -0.10
N ASP A 165 3.38 -1.71 -0.92
CA ASP A 165 2.92 -1.56 -2.31
C ASP A 165 1.39 -1.72 -2.46
N ALA A 166 0.69 -1.77 -1.32
CA ALA A 166 -0.76 -1.74 -1.21
C ALA A 166 -1.21 -0.76 -0.09
N TYR A 167 -0.48 0.35 0.07
CA TYR A 167 -0.87 1.48 0.91
C TYR A 167 -1.62 2.52 0.05
N PHE A 168 -2.86 2.80 0.42
CA PHE A 168 -3.77 3.69 -0.29
C PHE A 168 -3.96 5.00 0.46
N SER A 169 -4.22 6.09 -0.25
CA SER A 169 -4.83 7.25 0.39
C SER A 169 -6.20 6.83 0.94
N SER A 170 -6.67 7.53 1.98
CA SER A 170 -7.89 7.14 2.69
C SER A 170 -9.18 7.50 1.94
N THR A 171 -9.10 8.44 1.00
CA THR A 171 -10.23 8.92 0.20
C THR A 171 -9.76 9.41 -1.17
N LEU A 172 -10.63 9.29 -2.17
CA LEU A 172 -10.48 9.88 -3.51
C LEU A 172 -10.77 11.39 -3.44
N SER A 173 -9.90 12.14 -2.77
CA SER A 173 -9.96 13.60 -2.65
C SER A 173 -8.58 14.19 -2.30
N ALA A 174 -8.52 15.51 -2.19
CA ALA A 174 -7.32 16.28 -1.92
C ALA A 174 -6.71 16.04 -0.53
N THR A 175 -5.67 16.80 -0.23
CA THR A 175 -4.86 16.80 0.98
C THR A 175 -5.66 16.78 2.28
N GLY A 176 -6.53 17.76 2.51
CA GLY A 176 -7.17 17.93 3.80
C GLY A 176 -8.07 16.76 4.20
N PRO A 177 -8.96 16.24 3.33
CA PRO A 177 -9.71 15.02 3.61
C PRO A 177 -8.83 13.82 3.97
N ASN A 178 -7.73 13.60 3.24
CA ASN A 178 -6.79 12.51 3.54
C ASN A 178 -6.04 12.71 4.86
N ARG A 179 -5.58 13.92 5.15
CA ARG A 179 -5.02 14.28 6.45
C ARG A 179 -6.05 14.09 7.56
N THR A 180 -7.30 14.46 7.37
CA THR A 180 -8.36 14.28 8.39
C THR A 180 -8.52 12.79 8.78
N TYR A 181 -8.37 11.86 7.84
CA TYR A 181 -8.27 10.42 8.14
C TYR A 181 -7.02 10.07 8.95
N LEU A 182 -5.83 10.58 8.60
CA LEU A 182 -4.60 10.34 9.37
C LEU A 182 -4.71 10.87 10.81
N TRP A 183 -5.33 12.04 11.01
CA TRP A 183 -5.37 12.72 12.29
C TRP A 183 -6.55 12.32 13.17
N SER A 184 -7.64 11.79 12.58
CA SER A 184 -8.88 11.53 13.33
C SER A 184 -9.63 10.27 12.94
N GLY A 185 -9.30 9.59 11.84
CA GLY A 185 -9.89 8.32 11.43
C GLY A 185 -11.16 8.41 10.58
N LYS A 186 -11.67 9.61 10.30
CA LYS A 186 -12.80 9.85 9.38
C LYS A 186 -12.72 11.23 8.72
N VAL A 187 -13.60 11.50 7.76
CA VAL A 187 -13.92 12.84 7.23
C VAL A 187 -15.32 13.26 7.64
N ASP A 188 -15.65 14.54 7.42
CA ASP A 188 -17.03 15.01 7.52
C ASP A 188 -17.86 14.52 6.32
N GLY A 189 -19.03 13.92 6.63
CA GLY A 189 -19.94 13.37 5.64
C GLY A 189 -20.85 14.38 4.96
N SER A 190 -20.80 15.67 5.32
CA SER A 190 -21.61 16.73 4.70
C SER A 190 -20.91 17.53 3.61
N SER A 191 -19.59 17.45 3.48
CA SER A 191 -18.82 18.30 2.56
C SER A 191 -18.89 17.82 1.11
N TYR A 192 -18.91 18.75 0.14
CA TYR A 192 -19.00 18.42 -1.29
C TYR A 192 -17.70 17.87 -1.89
N ASP A 193 -16.54 18.17 -1.28
CA ASP A 193 -15.22 17.75 -1.75
C ASP A 193 -14.67 16.56 -0.94
N GLY A 194 -15.56 15.75 -0.37
CA GLY A 194 -15.17 14.55 0.39
C GLY A 194 -14.65 14.80 1.80
N GLY A 195 -14.66 16.05 2.29
CA GLY A 195 -14.37 16.40 3.68
C GLY A 195 -14.08 17.89 3.85
N ASP A 196 -14.46 18.46 5.00
CA ASP A 196 -14.12 19.84 5.37
C ASP A 196 -12.76 19.92 6.08
N GLU A 197 -12.05 21.02 5.89
CA GLU A 197 -10.75 21.32 6.50
C GLU A 197 -10.87 22.36 7.64
N SER A 198 -12.07 22.60 8.13
CA SER A 198 -12.30 23.57 9.21
C SER A 198 -13.60 23.27 9.94
N GLY A 199 -13.70 23.77 11.18
CA GLY A 199 -14.95 23.65 11.94
C GLY A 199 -15.24 22.24 12.45
N LEU A 200 -14.29 21.30 12.36
CA LEU A 200 -14.51 19.91 12.77
C LEU A 200 -14.61 19.80 14.29
N THR A 201 -15.53 18.96 14.79
CA THR A 201 -15.92 18.96 16.22
C THR A 201 -15.76 17.62 16.93
N TRP A 202 -15.40 16.54 16.22
CA TRP A 202 -15.18 15.23 16.85
C TRP A 202 -13.76 15.09 17.42
N GLU A 203 -13.57 14.08 18.28
CA GLU A 203 -12.28 13.78 18.92
C GLU A 203 -11.23 13.38 17.87
N THR A 204 -10.07 14.06 17.91
CA THR A 204 -8.87 13.71 17.15
C THR A 204 -8.09 12.58 17.81
N TYR A 205 -7.15 11.96 17.09
CA TYR A 205 -6.28 10.95 17.70
C TYR A 205 -5.29 11.55 18.71
N ALA A 206 -4.87 12.81 18.53
CA ALA A 206 -4.05 13.53 19.52
C ALA A 206 -4.78 13.65 20.88
N GLU A 207 -6.09 13.90 20.87
CA GLU A 207 -6.90 13.90 22.09
C GLU A 207 -7.05 12.50 22.70
N ALA A 208 -7.19 11.46 21.87
CA ALA A 208 -7.24 10.08 22.35
C ALA A 208 -5.92 9.69 23.05
N LEU A 209 -4.77 10.07 22.49
CA LEU A 209 -3.44 9.89 23.12
C LEU A 209 -3.32 10.70 24.42
N GLN A 210 -3.72 11.97 24.40
CA GLN A 210 -3.72 12.84 25.58
C GLN A 210 -4.53 12.22 26.73
N ARG A 211 -5.72 11.69 26.43
CA ARG A 211 -6.60 11.02 27.40
C ARG A 211 -6.00 9.73 27.94
N ALA A 212 -5.29 8.98 27.11
CA ALA A 212 -4.59 7.76 27.51
C ALA A 212 -3.28 8.00 28.28
N GLY A 213 -2.85 9.26 28.43
CA GLY A 213 -1.59 9.62 29.08
C GLY A 213 -0.35 9.34 28.22
N VAL A 214 -0.53 9.13 26.90
CA VAL A 214 0.57 8.93 25.95
C VAL A 214 1.11 10.30 25.54
N SER A 215 2.42 10.50 25.65
CA SER A 215 3.04 11.78 25.28
C SER A 215 3.04 11.99 23.76
N TRP A 216 2.68 13.20 23.32
CA TRP A 216 2.63 13.52 21.90
C TRP A 216 3.02 14.98 21.61
N LYS A 217 3.44 15.27 20.38
CA LYS A 217 3.79 16.61 19.88
C LYS A 217 3.72 16.69 18.35
N VAL A 218 3.45 17.88 17.84
CA VAL A 218 3.63 18.25 16.43
C VAL A 218 4.89 19.10 16.31
N TYR A 219 5.83 18.67 15.47
CA TYR A 219 6.98 19.47 15.05
C TYR A 219 6.65 20.18 13.75
N GLN A 220 6.52 21.50 13.82
CA GLN A 220 6.13 22.35 12.69
C GLN A 220 6.67 23.77 12.87
N ASN A 221 6.59 24.56 11.80
CA ASN A 221 6.54 26.01 11.89
C ASN A 221 5.09 26.47 11.68
N ALA A 222 4.41 26.97 12.71
CA ALA A 222 2.99 27.32 12.65
C ALA A 222 2.69 28.52 11.71
N ASN A 223 3.71 29.29 11.31
CA ASN A 223 3.55 30.38 10.34
C ASN A 223 3.64 29.88 8.88
N ASP A 224 4.19 28.69 8.66
CA ASP A 224 4.40 28.10 7.34
C ASP A 224 4.44 26.57 7.49
N ASN A 225 3.25 25.99 7.64
CA ASN A 225 3.02 24.55 7.64
C ASN A 225 2.12 24.13 6.48
N TYR A 226 1.91 25.02 5.50
CA TYR A 226 1.08 24.84 4.31
C TYR A 226 -0.36 24.31 4.54
N GLY A 227 -0.89 24.42 5.77
CA GLY A 227 -2.19 23.83 6.11
C GLY A 227 -2.13 22.32 6.38
N ASP A 228 -0.94 21.72 6.39
CA ASP A 228 -0.71 20.27 6.52
C ASP A 228 -0.84 19.74 7.96
N ASN A 229 -0.93 20.64 8.94
CA ASN A 229 -1.27 20.28 10.30
C ASN A 229 -2.80 20.12 10.44
N GLY A 230 -3.29 18.91 10.19
CA GLY A 230 -4.71 18.59 10.24
C GLY A 230 -5.38 18.79 11.61
N LEU A 231 -4.62 18.97 12.71
CA LEU A 231 -5.22 19.37 13.99
C LEU A 231 -5.86 20.76 13.93
N ALA A 232 -5.35 21.64 13.05
CA ALA A 232 -5.88 22.99 12.86
C ALA A 232 -7.31 23.01 12.30
N TYR A 233 -7.78 21.89 11.71
CA TYR A 233 -9.14 21.78 11.17
C TYR A 233 -10.20 21.66 12.27
N PHE A 234 -9.79 21.27 13.48
CA PHE A 234 -10.67 20.96 14.59
C PHE A 234 -10.87 22.18 15.50
N SER A 235 -12.11 22.64 15.65
CA SER A 235 -12.44 23.88 16.38
C SER A 235 -11.89 23.91 17.80
N LYS A 236 -11.87 22.77 18.48
CA LYS A 236 -11.34 22.66 19.84
C LYS A 236 -9.84 22.94 19.91
N ILE A 237 -9.06 22.41 18.96
CA ILE A 237 -7.60 22.57 18.95
C ILE A 237 -7.23 23.93 18.35
N ALA A 238 -7.87 24.33 17.26
CA ALA A 238 -7.70 25.66 16.67
C ALA A 238 -8.04 26.80 17.66
N GLY A 239 -9.00 26.56 18.56
CA GLY A 239 -9.40 27.49 19.60
C GLY A 239 -8.52 27.49 20.86
N ALA A 240 -7.67 26.47 21.05
CA ALA A 240 -6.83 26.32 22.24
C ALA A 240 -5.82 27.47 22.36
N LYS A 241 -5.47 27.85 23.60
CA LYS A 241 -4.61 29.01 23.90
C LYS A 241 -3.28 28.58 24.52
N PRO A 242 -2.21 29.39 24.42
CA PRO A 242 -0.96 29.11 25.12
C PRO A 242 -1.16 28.73 26.59
N GLY A 243 -0.53 27.64 27.02
CA GLY A 243 -0.72 27.02 28.34
C GLY A 243 -1.72 25.87 28.35
N ASP A 244 -2.55 25.71 27.31
CA ASP A 244 -3.31 24.48 27.07
C ASP A 244 -2.41 23.46 26.37
N PRO A 245 -2.29 22.21 26.87
CA PRO A 245 -1.52 21.17 26.20
C PRO A 245 -1.91 20.93 24.73
N LEU A 246 -3.17 21.13 24.34
CA LEU A 246 -3.59 21.00 22.94
C LEU A 246 -2.96 22.07 22.04
N HIS A 247 -2.82 23.29 22.55
CA HIS A 247 -2.12 24.36 21.84
C HIS A 247 -0.60 24.12 21.88
N ASP A 248 -0.05 23.92 23.07
CA ASP A 248 1.41 23.88 23.27
C ASP A 248 2.08 22.69 22.58
N ARG A 249 1.36 21.58 22.40
CA ARG A 249 1.84 20.38 21.70
C ARG A 249 1.35 20.29 20.26
N GLY A 250 0.19 20.85 19.94
CA GLY A 250 -0.47 20.67 18.64
C GLY A 250 -0.33 21.84 17.67
N MET A 251 -0.17 23.07 18.19
CA MET A 251 -0.26 24.30 17.39
C MET A 251 0.98 25.21 17.49
N ALA A 252 1.82 25.04 18.51
CA ALA A 252 3.02 25.85 18.66
C ALA A 252 4.11 25.53 17.62
N SER A 253 4.88 26.55 17.23
CA SER A 253 6.09 26.36 16.42
C SER A 253 7.23 25.76 17.23
N VAL A 254 8.10 25.01 16.57
CA VAL A 254 9.45 24.74 17.08
C VAL A 254 10.26 26.05 17.21
N PRO A 255 11.31 26.09 18.06
CA PRO A 255 12.19 27.25 18.13
C PRO A 255 12.86 27.54 16.78
N ALA A 256 12.90 28.82 16.38
CA ALA A 256 13.61 29.26 15.18
C ALA A 256 15.10 29.46 15.50
N VAL A 257 15.94 28.46 15.26
CA VAL A 257 17.36 28.43 15.64
C VAL A 257 18.26 28.92 14.51
N THR A 258 17.86 28.63 13.28
CA THR A 258 18.57 28.89 12.01
C THR A 258 17.80 29.84 11.11
N GLY A 259 16.46 29.89 11.27
CA GLY A 259 15.55 30.64 10.40
C GLY A 259 15.10 29.86 9.16
N SER A 260 15.61 28.64 8.97
CA SER A 260 15.15 27.70 7.95
C SER A 260 14.19 26.70 8.58
N THR A 261 12.93 26.67 8.14
CA THR A 261 11.90 25.77 8.69
C THR A 261 12.34 24.29 8.78
N PRO A 262 12.85 23.64 7.71
CA PRO A 262 13.26 22.25 7.79
C PRO A 262 14.42 22.02 8.77
N ASP A 263 15.39 22.93 8.82
CA ASP A 263 16.53 22.84 9.75
C ASP A 263 16.10 23.05 11.21
N ASP A 264 15.19 23.99 11.46
CA ASP A 264 14.67 24.29 12.79
C ASP A 264 13.83 23.14 13.35
N ILE A 265 13.01 22.49 12.50
CA ILE A 265 12.29 21.27 12.85
C ILE A 265 13.27 20.15 13.20
N ALA A 266 14.27 19.91 12.34
CA ALA A 266 15.27 18.88 12.58
C ALA A 266 16.11 19.16 13.84
N ALA A 267 16.45 20.42 14.11
CA ALA A 267 17.15 20.84 15.31
C ALA A 267 16.33 20.58 16.58
N ALA A 268 15.02 20.86 16.55
CA ALA A 268 14.12 20.57 17.67
C ALA A 268 13.98 19.06 17.93
N ILE A 269 13.81 18.25 16.88
CA ILE A 269 13.77 16.78 17.01
C ILE A 269 15.08 16.26 17.60
N LYS A 270 16.22 16.73 17.09
CA LYS A 270 17.55 16.36 17.57
C LYS A 270 17.75 16.73 19.04
N ALA A 271 17.32 17.92 19.45
CA ALA A 271 17.41 18.36 20.84
C ALA A 271 16.58 17.46 21.76
N ASP A 272 15.34 17.15 21.39
CA ASP A 272 14.46 16.27 22.16
C ASP A 272 15.02 14.83 22.21
N ALA A 273 15.57 14.31 21.11
CA ALA A 273 16.20 12.99 21.06
C ALA A 273 17.45 12.88 21.96
N LEU A 274 18.33 13.89 21.94
CA LEU A 274 19.54 13.91 22.78
C LEU A 274 19.22 14.11 24.26
N ALA A 275 18.15 14.84 24.58
CA ALA A 275 17.72 15.08 25.95
C ALA A 275 16.90 13.92 26.55
N GLY A 276 16.53 12.91 25.75
CA GLY A 276 15.61 11.84 26.17
C GLY A 276 14.16 12.32 26.35
N ASN A 277 13.81 13.41 25.68
CA ASN A 277 12.50 14.07 25.75
C ASN A 277 11.66 13.89 24.47
N LEU A 278 12.11 13.10 23.50
CA LEU A 278 11.31 12.79 22.31
C LEU A 278 9.98 12.17 22.76
N PRO A 279 8.82 12.71 22.33
CA PRO A 279 7.51 12.16 22.69
C PRO A 279 7.33 10.72 22.21
N GLN A 280 6.40 9.99 22.82
CA GLN A 280 6.00 8.68 22.33
C GLN A 280 5.41 8.77 20.92
N VAL A 281 4.60 9.80 20.63
CA VAL A 281 4.05 10.05 19.28
C VAL A 281 4.46 11.43 18.79
N SER A 282 5.11 11.49 17.63
CA SER A 282 5.54 12.75 17.02
C SER A 282 4.99 12.85 15.61
N TRP A 283 4.25 13.91 15.31
CA TRP A 283 3.96 14.29 13.93
C TRP A 283 4.94 15.33 13.46
N VAL A 284 5.42 15.21 12.24
CA VAL A 284 6.35 16.15 11.61
C VAL A 284 5.66 16.74 10.40
N VAL A 285 5.52 18.07 10.38
CA VAL A 285 4.81 18.80 9.33
C VAL A 285 5.80 19.72 8.63
N ALA A 286 6.02 19.48 7.34
CA ALA A 286 6.88 20.30 6.50
C ALA A 286 6.26 21.69 6.28
N ASN A 287 7.06 22.63 5.79
CA ASN A 287 6.52 23.79 5.09
C ASN A 287 6.32 23.49 3.60
N GLN A 288 5.67 24.41 2.89
CA GLN A 288 5.32 24.21 1.47
C GLN A 288 6.53 23.77 0.63
N ALA A 289 7.66 24.47 0.75
CA ALA A 289 8.84 24.23 -0.07
C ALA A 289 9.49 22.83 0.11
N PHE A 290 9.21 22.15 1.22
CA PHE A 290 9.82 20.85 1.57
C PHE A 290 8.77 19.73 1.76
N SER A 291 7.51 20.02 1.46
CA SER A 291 6.36 19.10 1.56
C SER A 291 6.32 18.06 0.44
N GLU A 292 7.05 18.28 -0.66
CA GLU A 292 6.84 17.57 -1.93
C GLU A 292 5.48 17.84 -2.60
N HIS A 293 4.67 18.80 -2.14
CA HIS A 293 3.55 19.30 -2.96
C HIS A 293 4.08 19.59 -4.37
N PRO A 294 3.39 19.29 -5.47
CA PRO A 294 3.94 19.27 -6.84
C PRO A 294 4.72 20.50 -7.35
N TYR A 295 4.60 21.66 -6.69
CA TYR A 295 5.44 22.84 -6.92
C TYR A 295 6.78 22.79 -6.16
N ALA A 296 6.82 22.07 -5.04
CA ALA A 296 8.01 21.66 -4.30
C ALA A 296 8.62 20.36 -4.88
N PRO A 297 9.88 20.40 -5.34
CA PRO A 297 10.48 19.27 -6.03
C PRO A 297 10.78 18.11 -5.06
N PRO A 298 10.69 16.85 -5.52
CA PRO A 298 11.07 15.67 -4.73
C PRO A 298 12.45 15.74 -4.05
N GLY A 299 13.44 16.41 -4.65
CA GLY A 299 14.77 16.61 -4.07
C GLY A 299 14.76 17.41 -2.76
N ASP A 300 13.89 18.42 -2.66
CA ASP A 300 13.74 19.25 -1.45
C ASP A 300 13.08 18.41 -0.34
N GLY A 301 12.03 17.66 -0.66
CA GLY A 301 11.43 16.73 0.30
C GLY A 301 12.37 15.62 0.75
N ALA A 302 13.16 15.05 -0.15
CA ALA A 302 14.21 14.09 0.21
C ALA A 302 15.18 14.70 1.21
N HIS A 303 15.57 15.96 1.02
CA HIS A 303 16.43 16.68 1.96
C HIS A 303 15.79 16.80 3.34
N PHE A 304 14.51 17.18 3.42
CA PHE A 304 13.80 17.25 4.69
C PHE A 304 13.67 15.90 5.39
N VAL A 305 13.35 14.84 4.64
CA VAL A 305 13.32 13.46 5.17
C VAL A 305 14.69 13.07 5.73
N ASP A 306 15.79 13.34 5.03
CA ASP A 306 17.15 13.06 5.50
C ASP A 306 17.48 13.85 6.78
N LEU A 307 17.08 15.12 6.88
CA LEU A 307 17.26 15.94 8.08
C LEU A 307 16.53 15.35 9.30
N VAL A 308 15.25 15.00 9.16
CA VAL A 308 14.44 14.37 10.23
C VAL A 308 15.06 13.04 10.64
N TYR A 309 15.44 12.23 9.65
CA TYR A 309 16.02 10.91 9.86
C TYR A 309 17.38 10.99 10.59
N ARG A 310 18.24 11.94 10.23
CA ARG A 310 19.52 12.21 10.92
C ARG A 310 19.31 12.83 12.31
N ALA A 311 18.28 13.63 12.51
CA ALA A 311 17.96 14.21 13.81
C ALA A 311 17.61 13.11 14.82
N LEU A 312 16.81 12.12 14.42
CA LEU A 312 16.53 10.92 15.22
C LEU A 312 17.79 10.10 15.47
N ALA A 313 18.62 9.91 14.44
CA ALA A 313 19.87 9.15 14.50
C ALA A 313 20.97 9.80 15.38
N ALA A 314 20.79 11.05 15.83
CA ALA A 314 21.72 11.72 16.73
C ALA A 314 21.84 11.02 18.09
N SER A 315 20.82 10.26 18.49
CA SER A 315 20.83 9.38 19.66
C SER A 315 20.60 7.94 19.22
N PRO A 316 21.60 7.04 19.28
CA PRO A 316 21.42 5.63 18.93
C PRO A 316 20.29 4.96 19.71
N GLU A 317 20.13 5.27 21.00
CA GLU A 317 19.04 4.71 21.83
C GLU A 317 17.65 5.08 21.29
N VAL A 318 17.47 6.34 20.89
CA VAL A 318 16.20 6.82 20.32
C VAL A 318 15.97 6.16 18.96
N PHE A 319 16.96 6.24 18.08
CA PHE A 319 16.87 5.71 16.73
C PHE A 319 16.53 4.21 16.71
N ASP A 320 17.22 3.43 17.54
CA ASP A 320 17.08 1.99 17.64
C ASP A 320 15.78 1.52 18.32
N SER A 321 14.96 2.46 18.81
CA SER A 321 13.64 2.21 19.38
C SER A 321 12.51 2.98 18.71
N THR A 322 12.79 3.59 17.55
CA THR A 322 11.83 4.41 16.79
C THR A 322 11.24 3.67 15.59
N VAL A 323 9.97 3.93 15.34
CA VAL A 323 9.30 3.70 14.06
C VAL A 323 9.07 5.05 13.40
N LEU A 324 9.69 5.28 12.24
CA LEU A 324 9.39 6.44 11.39
C LEU A 324 8.57 5.99 10.19
N PHE A 325 7.30 6.42 10.15
CA PHE A 325 6.44 6.26 8.99
C PHE A 325 6.63 7.45 8.05
N LEU A 326 7.20 7.18 6.87
CA LEU A 326 7.17 8.11 5.74
C LEU A 326 6.03 7.68 4.82
N ASN A 327 5.00 8.50 4.74
CA ASN A 327 3.87 8.28 3.84
C ASN A 327 3.51 9.58 3.09
N TYR A 328 2.56 9.45 2.18
CA TYR A 328 2.03 10.55 1.39
C TYR A 328 0.53 10.60 1.58
N ASP A 329 -0.06 11.79 1.46
CA ASP A 329 -1.48 12.03 1.71
C ASP A 329 -2.38 11.62 0.53
N GLU A 330 -2.04 11.99 -0.69
CA GLU A 330 -2.75 11.65 -1.91
C GLU A 330 -1.79 11.61 -3.12
N ASN A 331 -2.32 11.46 -4.33
CA ASN A 331 -1.56 11.09 -5.51
C ASN A 331 -1.26 12.23 -6.49
N ASP A 332 -1.69 13.47 -6.24
CA ASP A 332 -1.69 14.61 -7.15
C ASP A 332 -2.44 14.32 -8.47
N GLY A 333 -3.25 13.27 -8.55
CA GLY A 333 -3.75 12.79 -9.84
C GLY A 333 -2.69 12.10 -10.72
N PHE A 334 -1.48 11.84 -10.24
CA PHE A 334 -0.56 10.91 -10.91
C PHE A 334 -1.14 9.50 -10.93
N PHE A 335 -0.94 8.83 -12.06
CA PHE A 335 -1.48 7.52 -12.36
C PHE A 335 -1.05 6.45 -11.36
N ASP A 336 -2.00 5.61 -10.99
CA ASP A 336 -1.73 4.33 -10.35
C ASP A 336 -2.62 3.25 -10.99
N HIS A 337 -2.02 2.10 -11.30
CA HIS A 337 -2.69 1.04 -12.05
C HIS A 337 -3.58 0.14 -11.19
N VAL A 338 -3.48 0.20 -9.87
CA VAL A 338 -4.22 -0.69 -8.97
C VAL A 338 -5.55 -0.04 -8.60
N PRO A 339 -6.69 -0.66 -8.96
CA PRO A 339 -7.99 -0.18 -8.48
C PRO A 339 -8.01 -0.19 -6.95
N PRO A 340 -8.38 0.92 -6.31
CA PRO A 340 -8.45 0.95 -4.86
C PRO A 340 -9.61 0.09 -4.35
N PRO A 341 -9.43 -0.64 -3.22
CA PRO A 341 -10.53 -1.30 -2.54
C PRO A 341 -11.66 -0.31 -2.25
N SER A 342 -12.90 -0.67 -2.59
CA SER A 342 -14.06 0.19 -2.38
C SER A 342 -15.12 -0.53 -1.53
N PRO A 343 -15.83 0.18 -0.66
CA PRO A 343 -16.86 -0.41 0.18
C PRO A 343 -18.01 -0.95 -0.69
N PRO A 344 -18.62 -2.09 -0.32
CA PRO A 344 -19.92 -2.48 -0.88
C PRO A 344 -20.96 -1.39 -0.66
N ALA A 345 -21.90 -1.23 -1.61
CA ALA A 345 -22.95 -0.22 -1.52
C ALA A 345 -23.72 -0.31 -0.20
N GLY A 346 -23.97 0.83 0.44
CA GLY A 346 -24.69 0.92 1.71
C GLY A 346 -23.83 0.69 2.97
N THR A 347 -22.52 0.50 2.84
CA THR A 347 -21.61 0.43 3.98
C THR A 347 -21.66 1.75 4.78
N ALA A 348 -22.01 1.66 6.07
CA ALA A 348 -22.17 2.83 6.91
C ALA A 348 -20.85 3.62 7.09
N GLY A 349 -20.92 4.94 6.94
CA GLY A 349 -19.78 5.85 7.14
C GLY A 349 -18.78 5.90 5.98
N GLU A 350 -19.03 5.19 4.88
CA GLU A 350 -18.08 5.10 3.75
C GLU A 350 -18.58 5.75 2.45
N PHE A 351 -19.69 6.48 2.50
CA PHE A 351 -20.30 7.13 1.33
C PHE A 351 -20.70 8.58 1.61
N LEU A 352 -20.46 9.44 0.63
CA LEU A 352 -21.03 10.78 0.49
C LEU A 352 -22.11 10.72 -0.60
N ASN A 353 -23.38 10.89 -0.22
CA ASN A 353 -24.51 10.93 -1.15
C ASN A 353 -24.56 9.75 -2.16
N GLY A 354 -24.19 8.55 -1.72
CA GLY A 354 -24.16 7.33 -2.55
C GLY A 354 -22.88 7.12 -3.35
N THR A 355 -21.92 8.06 -3.30
CA THR A 355 -20.57 7.92 -3.87
C THR A 355 -19.60 7.51 -2.75
N PRO A 356 -18.80 6.44 -2.92
CA PRO A 356 -17.88 6.02 -1.87
C PRO A 356 -16.78 7.06 -1.63
N PHE A 357 -16.33 7.24 -0.39
CA PHE A 357 -15.16 8.10 -0.12
C PHE A 357 -13.88 7.52 -0.71
N GLY A 358 -13.66 6.22 -0.50
CA GLY A 358 -12.41 5.59 -0.85
C GLY A 358 -12.47 4.07 -0.73
N LEU A 359 -11.33 3.39 -0.59
CA LEU A 359 -10.00 3.97 -0.48
C LEU A 359 -9.62 4.79 -1.73
N GLY A 360 -8.71 5.75 -1.58
CA GLY A 360 -8.15 6.50 -2.68
C GLY A 360 -7.02 5.73 -3.37
N PHE A 361 -6.32 6.36 -4.31
CA PHE A 361 -5.25 5.68 -5.07
C PHE A 361 -4.04 5.32 -4.20
N ARG A 362 -3.20 4.39 -4.65
CA ARG A 362 -1.99 4.04 -3.90
C ARG A 362 -1.03 5.21 -3.84
N VAL A 363 -0.45 5.40 -2.67
CA VAL A 363 0.57 6.42 -2.37
C VAL A 363 1.77 5.75 -1.69
N PRO A 364 2.99 6.30 -1.81
CA PRO A 364 4.15 5.69 -1.19
C PRO A 364 4.04 5.58 0.33
N MET A 365 4.53 4.46 0.87
CA MET A 365 4.76 4.27 2.31
C MET A 365 6.03 3.46 2.50
N VAL A 366 7.01 4.05 3.19
CA VAL A 366 8.24 3.38 3.64
C VAL A 366 8.30 3.45 5.17
N VAL A 367 8.44 2.28 5.80
CA VAL A 367 8.51 2.18 7.26
C VAL A 367 9.97 2.08 7.67
N MET A 368 10.55 3.16 8.18
CA MET A 368 11.94 3.22 8.62
C MET A 368 12.04 2.86 10.11
N SER A 369 12.58 1.67 10.39
CA SER A 369 12.73 1.17 11.75
C SER A 369 13.74 0.01 11.79
N PRO A 370 14.40 -0.29 12.93
CA PRO A 370 15.26 -1.46 13.03
C PRO A 370 14.57 -2.77 12.65
N TRP A 371 13.27 -2.88 12.93
CA TRP A 371 12.47 -4.08 12.67
C TRP A 371 11.95 -4.21 11.23
N THR A 372 12.22 -3.23 10.38
CA THR A 372 11.81 -3.24 8.96
C THR A 372 12.99 -3.29 7.99
N ARG A 373 14.21 -3.40 8.50
CA ARG A 373 15.42 -3.50 7.68
C ARG A 373 15.45 -4.76 6.82
N GLY A 374 16.06 -4.66 5.65
CA GLY A 374 16.28 -5.77 4.71
C GLY A 374 15.57 -5.63 3.36
N GLY A 375 15.02 -4.46 3.06
CA GLY A 375 14.43 -4.19 1.75
C GLY A 375 13.18 -5.04 1.49
N TRP A 376 12.31 -5.17 2.48
CA TRP A 376 11.07 -5.94 2.38
C TRP A 376 9.98 -5.21 1.59
N VAL A 377 9.02 -5.97 1.06
CA VAL A 377 7.74 -5.45 0.58
C VAL A 377 6.59 -6.01 1.42
N SER A 378 5.57 -5.19 1.69
CA SER A 378 4.27 -5.64 2.18
C SER A 378 3.17 -5.29 1.18
N SER A 379 2.39 -6.30 0.81
CA SER A 379 1.23 -6.18 -0.08
C SER A 379 -0.11 -6.37 0.67
N GLU A 380 -0.08 -6.19 2.00
CA GLU A 380 -1.29 -6.06 2.80
C GLU A 380 -1.97 -4.71 2.51
N VAL A 381 -3.30 -4.70 2.48
CA VAL A 381 -4.06 -3.48 2.18
C VAL A 381 -3.99 -2.54 3.38
N PHE A 382 -3.51 -1.32 3.18
CA PHE A 382 -3.44 -0.28 4.20
C PHE A 382 -4.02 1.04 3.69
N ASP A 383 -4.41 1.92 4.61
CA ASP A 383 -4.72 3.33 4.39
C ASP A 383 -4.16 4.20 5.53
N HIS A 384 -4.43 5.50 5.55
CA HIS A 384 -3.94 6.37 6.64
C HIS A 384 -4.48 5.99 8.02
N THR A 385 -5.68 5.38 8.09
CA THR A 385 -6.20 4.87 9.36
C THR A 385 -5.35 3.70 9.90
N SER A 386 -4.58 3.04 9.04
CA SER A 386 -3.65 1.96 9.46
C SER A 386 -2.52 2.49 10.35
N VAL A 387 -2.11 3.75 10.18
CA VAL A 387 -1.14 4.42 11.07
C VAL A 387 -1.73 4.59 12.48
N LEU A 388 -3.00 5.00 12.56
CA LEU A 388 -3.70 5.09 13.83
C LEU A 388 -3.83 3.73 14.49
N ARG A 389 -4.22 2.70 13.72
CA ARG A 389 -4.39 1.33 14.22
C ARG A 389 -3.08 0.72 14.72
N PHE A 390 -1.95 1.02 14.09
CA PHE A 390 -0.64 0.65 14.63
C PHE A 390 -0.44 1.22 16.04
N MET A 391 -0.72 2.52 16.21
CA MET A 391 -0.63 3.18 17.51
C MET A 391 -1.65 2.64 18.52
N GLU A 392 -2.87 2.26 18.10
CA GLU A 392 -3.84 1.56 18.97
C GLU A 392 -3.27 0.23 19.48
N THR A 393 -2.73 -0.60 18.58
CA THR A 393 -2.13 -1.89 18.92
C THR A 393 -0.92 -1.72 19.84
N TRP A 394 -0.03 -0.77 19.51
CA TRP A 394 1.16 -0.46 20.31
C TRP A 394 0.80 0.05 21.71
N THR A 395 -0.05 1.07 21.82
CA THR A 395 -0.42 1.68 23.11
C THR A 395 -1.23 0.71 23.98
N THR A 396 -2.03 -0.17 23.38
CA THR A 396 -2.68 -1.28 24.09
C THR A 396 -1.64 -2.25 24.66
N ALA A 397 -0.61 -2.60 23.88
CA ALA A 397 0.47 -3.48 24.35
C ALA A 397 1.29 -2.86 25.50
N LEU A 398 1.39 -1.53 25.55
CA LEU A 398 2.00 -0.76 26.64
C LEU A 398 1.11 -0.65 27.89
N GLY A 399 -0.18 -0.97 27.80
CA GLY A 399 -1.14 -0.85 28.91
C GLY A 399 -1.77 0.54 29.03
N THR A 400 -1.63 1.40 28.02
CA THR A 400 -2.23 2.74 27.93
C THR A 400 -3.06 2.88 26.66
N PRO A 401 -4.12 2.07 26.47
CA PRO A 401 -4.81 1.95 25.19
C PRO A 401 -5.38 3.30 24.72
N ALA A 402 -4.89 3.79 23.58
CA ALA A 402 -5.39 4.98 22.91
C ALA A 402 -6.14 4.57 21.63
N THR A 403 -7.45 4.32 21.75
CA THR A 403 -8.32 3.92 20.63
C THR A 403 -8.88 5.15 19.91
N CYS A 404 -8.78 5.16 18.57
CA CYS A 404 -9.44 6.11 17.69
C CYS A 404 -10.94 5.79 17.59
N PRO A 405 -11.83 6.71 17.98
CA PRO A 405 -13.27 6.42 18.04
C PRO A 405 -13.95 6.45 16.66
N ASN A 406 -13.29 6.95 15.62
CA ASN A 406 -13.97 7.32 14.37
C ASN A 406 -13.74 6.37 13.20
N ILE A 407 -12.77 5.46 13.28
CA ILE A 407 -12.48 4.52 12.18
C ILE A 407 -13.69 3.61 11.98
N SER A 408 -14.23 3.59 10.77
CA SER A 408 -15.42 2.81 10.44
C SER A 408 -15.22 1.30 10.68
N ALA A 409 -16.33 0.59 10.87
CA ALA A 409 -16.31 -0.85 11.02
C ALA A 409 -15.75 -1.56 9.76
N TRP A 410 -15.98 -1.01 8.58
CA TRP A 410 -15.49 -1.59 7.33
C TRP A 410 -13.98 -1.43 7.19
N ARG A 411 -13.43 -0.23 7.44
CA ARG A 411 -11.98 -0.01 7.42
C ARG A 411 -11.26 -0.89 8.43
N ARG A 412 -11.80 -1.02 9.64
CA ARG A 412 -11.24 -1.94 10.66
C ARG A 412 -11.14 -3.40 10.19
N LYS A 413 -12.00 -3.82 9.26
CA LYS A 413 -11.97 -5.18 8.68
C LYS A 413 -11.01 -5.33 7.50
N VAL A 414 -10.98 -4.33 6.60
CA VAL A 414 -10.32 -4.44 5.30
C VAL A 414 -8.88 -3.93 5.30
N THR A 415 -8.59 -2.87 6.04
CA THR A 415 -7.21 -2.35 6.14
C THR A 415 -6.46 -3.08 7.25
N GLY A 416 -5.14 -3.19 7.13
CA GLY A 416 -4.28 -3.74 8.19
C GLY A 416 -3.97 -2.72 9.29
N ASP A 417 -3.30 -3.15 10.35
CA ASP A 417 -2.85 -2.28 11.45
C ASP A 417 -1.34 -1.98 11.40
N LEU A 418 -0.71 -2.21 10.23
CA LEU A 418 0.72 -2.14 9.94
C LEU A 418 1.61 -3.06 10.78
N THR A 419 1.12 -3.84 11.74
CA THR A 419 2.01 -4.70 12.54
C THR A 419 2.69 -5.80 11.70
N GLY A 420 2.06 -6.23 10.60
CA GLY A 420 2.60 -7.19 9.64
C GLY A 420 3.84 -6.72 8.87
N VAL A 421 4.17 -5.42 8.89
CA VAL A 421 5.35 -4.88 8.17
C VAL A 421 6.68 -5.08 8.90
N PHE A 422 6.63 -5.49 10.18
CA PHE A 422 7.76 -5.61 11.10
C PHE A 422 8.18 -7.06 11.34
N ASP A 423 9.47 -7.27 11.60
CA ASP A 423 9.98 -8.44 12.33
C ASP A 423 10.60 -7.96 13.65
N PHE A 424 9.79 -7.96 14.71
CA PHE A 424 10.24 -7.54 16.04
C PHE A 424 11.31 -8.46 16.64
N THR A 425 11.45 -9.69 16.13
CA THR A 425 12.40 -10.69 16.65
C THR A 425 13.81 -10.55 16.08
N ARG A 426 13.97 -9.81 14.97
CA ARG A 426 15.25 -9.63 14.27
C ARG A 426 15.52 -8.16 13.89
N PRO A 427 15.66 -7.25 14.87
CA PRO A 427 16.04 -5.87 14.57
C PRO A 427 17.44 -5.79 13.94
N VAL A 428 17.61 -4.85 13.00
CA VAL A 428 18.91 -4.41 12.50
C VAL A 428 19.07 -2.93 12.86
N TYR A 429 19.92 -2.69 13.85
CA TYR A 429 20.14 -1.38 14.45
C TYR A 429 21.02 -0.45 13.60
N GLY A 430 20.92 0.85 13.89
CA GLY A 430 21.67 1.90 13.23
C GLY A 430 21.17 2.26 11.83
N MET A 431 21.61 3.42 11.36
CA MET A 431 21.31 3.94 10.02
C MET A 431 21.94 3.04 8.93
N PRO A 432 21.28 2.78 7.79
CA PRO A 432 21.93 2.16 6.65
C PRO A 432 23.11 3.00 6.16
N SER A 433 24.22 2.33 5.87
CA SER A 433 25.37 2.96 5.22
C SER A 433 25.06 3.26 3.75
N GLY A 434 25.57 4.37 3.23
CA GLY A 434 25.56 4.62 1.78
C GLY A 434 24.22 5.08 1.20
N LEU A 435 23.34 5.69 2.02
CA LEU A 435 22.20 6.44 1.48
C LEU A 435 22.72 7.55 0.56
N PRO A 436 22.13 7.73 -0.64
CA PRO A 436 22.50 8.82 -1.55
C PRO A 436 22.39 10.18 -0.89
N ALA A 437 23.26 11.12 -1.29
CA ALA A 437 23.13 12.50 -0.87
C ALA A 437 21.84 13.11 -1.43
N THR A 438 21.22 13.98 -0.64
CA THR A 438 20.05 14.77 -1.06
C THR A 438 20.50 16.13 -1.57
N LYS A 439 19.73 16.73 -2.47
CA LYS A 439 20.03 18.04 -3.07
C LYS A 439 18.76 18.87 -3.09
N VAL A 440 18.88 20.09 -2.57
CA VAL A 440 17.83 21.11 -2.70
C VAL A 440 17.92 21.73 -4.10
N ILE A 441 16.82 21.69 -4.83
CA ILE A 441 16.58 22.36 -6.12
C ILE A 441 16.01 23.76 -5.88
N GLY A 442 15.13 23.89 -4.88
CA GLY A 442 14.48 25.15 -4.50
C GLY A 442 13.15 25.37 -5.21
N TYR A 443 12.12 25.63 -4.41
CA TYR A 443 10.75 25.92 -4.85
C TYR A 443 10.66 27.02 -5.94
N ASP A 444 11.33 28.15 -5.74
CA ASP A 444 11.30 29.28 -6.68
C ASP A 444 11.95 28.94 -8.05
N THR A 445 12.83 27.94 -8.08
CA THR A 445 13.45 27.43 -9.32
C THR A 445 12.42 26.72 -10.19
N CYS A 446 11.41 26.07 -9.61
CA CYS A 446 10.43 25.28 -10.33
C CYS A 446 9.32 26.11 -10.99
N GLY A 447 8.92 27.23 -10.37
CA GLY A 447 7.86 28.11 -10.87
C GLY A 447 7.97 28.61 -12.33
N PRO A 448 9.16 28.89 -12.90
CA PRO A 448 9.31 29.34 -14.28
C PRO A 448 9.51 28.24 -15.34
N LEU A 449 9.55 26.95 -14.95
CA LEU A 449 9.98 25.88 -15.86
C LEU A 449 8.83 25.30 -16.70
N PRO A 450 9.11 24.87 -17.95
CA PRO A 450 8.12 24.20 -18.77
C PRO A 450 7.82 22.79 -18.25
N ASN A 451 6.55 22.37 -18.34
CA ASN A 451 6.16 21.04 -17.93
C ASN A 451 6.75 19.96 -18.85
N PRO A 452 7.15 18.80 -18.30
CA PRO A 452 7.53 17.62 -19.07
C PRO A 452 6.44 17.17 -20.06
N ALA A 453 6.84 16.51 -21.15
CA ALA A 453 5.93 15.95 -22.15
C ALA A 453 6.29 14.51 -22.55
N PRO A 454 5.32 13.65 -22.91
CA PRO A 454 5.59 12.27 -23.30
C PRO A 454 6.57 12.17 -24.47
N GLN A 455 7.66 11.42 -24.27
CA GLN A 455 8.66 11.14 -25.32
C GLN A 455 8.56 9.70 -25.87
N THR A 456 7.75 8.85 -25.24
CA THR A 456 7.57 7.45 -25.62
C THR A 456 6.11 7.04 -25.42
N ASN A 457 5.70 5.95 -26.07
CA ASN A 457 4.38 5.36 -25.89
C ASN A 457 4.47 3.83 -25.89
N ALA A 458 5.15 3.30 -24.87
CA ALA A 458 5.31 1.87 -24.64
C ALA A 458 5.24 1.60 -23.14
N LEU A 459 4.79 0.41 -22.75
CA LEU A 459 4.77 0.01 -21.35
C LEU A 459 6.19 0.11 -20.76
N PRO A 460 6.40 0.84 -19.66
CA PRO A 460 7.70 0.87 -19.01
C PRO A 460 8.13 -0.54 -18.58
N SER A 461 9.41 -0.86 -18.73
CA SER A 461 9.94 -2.04 -18.04
C SER A 461 9.86 -1.83 -16.53
N GLN A 462 9.97 -2.87 -15.70
CA GLN A 462 10.25 -2.75 -14.26
C GLN A 462 11.71 -3.18 -14.03
N GLU A 463 12.37 -2.69 -12.99
CA GLU A 463 13.67 -3.23 -12.57
C GLU A 463 13.55 -4.75 -12.35
N PRO A 464 14.50 -5.56 -12.86
CA PRO A 464 14.42 -7.00 -12.73
C PRO A 464 14.68 -7.46 -11.29
N GLY A 465 14.09 -8.59 -10.92
CA GLY A 465 14.33 -9.27 -9.65
C GLY A 465 13.16 -9.18 -8.67
N THR A 466 13.35 -9.85 -7.54
CA THR A 466 12.36 -9.98 -6.48
C THR A 466 12.87 -9.33 -5.19
N ARG A 467 11.97 -9.22 -4.21
CA ARG A 467 12.26 -8.74 -2.85
C ARG A 467 11.72 -9.73 -1.81
N PRO A 468 12.31 -9.79 -0.61
CA PRO A 468 11.67 -10.44 0.53
C PRO A 468 10.27 -9.84 0.76
N ALA A 469 9.25 -10.68 0.94
CA ALA A 469 7.86 -10.28 1.10
C ALA A 469 7.34 -10.65 2.50
N ARG A 470 6.62 -9.73 3.14
CA ARG A 470 5.98 -9.95 4.44
C ARG A 470 4.82 -10.93 4.31
N ALA A 471 4.57 -11.68 5.39
CA ALA A 471 3.45 -12.61 5.45
C ALA A 471 2.12 -11.83 5.39
N LEU A 472 1.17 -12.31 4.60
CA LEU A 472 -0.12 -11.64 4.45
C LEU A 472 -1.26 -12.39 5.17
N PRO A 473 -2.30 -11.68 5.65
CA PRO A 473 -3.38 -12.26 6.45
C PRO A 473 -4.58 -12.71 5.60
N TYR A 474 -4.35 -13.17 4.37
CA TYR A 474 -5.40 -13.52 3.41
C TYR A 474 -5.17 -14.89 2.77
N GLN A 475 -6.19 -15.44 2.14
CA GLN A 475 -6.06 -16.53 1.16
C GLN A 475 -7.28 -16.49 0.23
N PRO A 476 -7.36 -15.49 -0.66
CA PRO A 476 -8.50 -15.32 -1.54
C PRO A 476 -8.65 -16.51 -2.51
N ASN A 477 -9.89 -16.88 -2.81
CA ASN A 477 -10.24 -17.84 -3.85
C ASN A 477 -11.55 -17.43 -4.54
N GLY A 478 -11.81 -17.97 -5.74
CA GLY A 478 -13.07 -17.78 -6.42
C GLY A 478 -13.18 -18.56 -7.73
N ASN A 479 -14.42 -18.90 -8.09
CA ASN A 479 -14.77 -19.78 -9.21
C ASN A 479 -16.07 -19.33 -9.89
N LEU A 480 -16.24 -19.72 -11.16
CA LEU A 480 -17.57 -19.76 -11.79
C LEU A 480 -18.19 -21.09 -11.38
N ASP A 481 -19.34 -21.03 -10.69
CA ASP A 481 -19.96 -22.21 -10.09
C ASP A 481 -20.88 -22.92 -11.08
N HIS A 482 -21.82 -22.20 -11.68
CA HIS A 482 -22.77 -22.73 -12.64
C HIS A 482 -23.47 -21.64 -13.46
N PHE A 483 -24.22 -22.08 -14.49
CA PHE A 483 -25.15 -21.23 -15.24
C PHE A 483 -26.60 -21.61 -14.91
N GLU A 484 -27.44 -20.60 -14.69
CA GLU A 484 -28.89 -20.75 -14.55
C GLU A 484 -29.58 -20.23 -15.81
N PHE A 485 -30.35 -21.08 -16.48
CA PHE A 485 -31.07 -20.74 -17.71
C PHE A 485 -32.54 -20.45 -17.39
N GLY A 486 -32.97 -19.21 -17.62
CA GLY A 486 -34.33 -18.75 -17.36
C GLY A 486 -35.16 -18.54 -18.64
N ALA A 487 -36.42 -18.16 -18.43
CA ALA A 487 -37.31 -17.77 -19.53
C ALA A 487 -36.80 -16.54 -20.30
N ALA A 488 -37.30 -16.34 -21.52
CA ALA A 488 -36.99 -15.19 -22.38
C ALA A 488 -35.48 -14.96 -22.64
N GLY A 489 -34.67 -16.04 -22.65
CA GLY A 489 -33.25 -15.96 -22.95
C GLY A 489 -32.38 -15.39 -21.82
N LYS A 490 -32.91 -15.30 -20.59
CA LYS A 490 -32.12 -14.95 -19.41
C LYS A 490 -31.13 -16.06 -19.09
N ILE A 491 -29.87 -15.70 -18.85
CA ILE A 491 -28.81 -16.63 -18.42
C ILE A 491 -28.05 -15.96 -17.29
N LEU A 492 -28.00 -16.57 -16.11
CA LEU A 492 -27.24 -16.06 -14.97
C LEU A 492 -25.96 -16.89 -14.80
N ALA A 493 -24.81 -16.23 -14.71
CA ALA A 493 -23.55 -16.85 -14.34
C ALA A 493 -23.30 -16.61 -12.85
N TRP A 494 -23.22 -17.69 -12.07
CA TRP A 494 -23.00 -17.66 -10.62
C TRP A 494 -21.52 -17.79 -10.29
N PHE A 495 -21.04 -16.97 -9.35
CA PHE A 495 -19.65 -16.95 -8.91
C PHE A 495 -19.57 -17.11 -7.40
N SER A 496 -18.61 -17.91 -6.95
CA SER A 496 -18.20 -18.01 -5.56
C SER A 496 -16.92 -17.24 -5.30
N MET A 497 -16.84 -16.65 -4.12
CA MET A 497 -15.70 -15.92 -3.58
C MET A 497 -15.43 -16.42 -2.18
N ALA A 498 -14.16 -16.51 -1.79
CA ALA A 498 -13.80 -16.98 -0.47
C ALA A 498 -12.47 -16.40 0.01
N ASN A 499 -12.25 -16.42 1.32
CA ASN A 499 -11.00 -16.07 1.98
C ASN A 499 -10.70 -17.14 3.04
N GLN A 500 -9.87 -18.14 2.72
CA GLN A 500 -9.94 -19.46 3.37
C GLN A 500 -8.66 -19.89 4.12
N GLY A 501 -8.78 -20.91 4.97
CA GLY A 501 -7.60 -21.52 5.59
C GLY A 501 -6.97 -20.66 6.70
N SER A 502 -5.95 -21.22 7.36
CA SER A 502 -5.34 -20.62 8.55
C SER A 502 -4.63 -19.27 8.35
N PRO A 503 -4.08 -18.92 7.15
CA PRO A 503 -3.51 -17.59 6.94
C PRO A 503 -4.55 -16.46 6.94
N ALA A 504 -5.80 -16.75 6.56
CA ALA A 504 -6.88 -15.78 6.53
C ALA A 504 -7.24 -15.32 7.94
N ARG A 505 -6.80 -14.10 8.29
CA ARG A 505 -7.04 -13.45 9.60
C ARG A 505 -7.67 -12.07 9.48
N SER A 506 -7.64 -11.49 8.28
CA SER A 506 -8.29 -10.22 7.94
C SER A 506 -9.29 -10.43 6.80
N ALA A 507 -10.25 -9.52 6.66
CA ALA A 507 -11.17 -9.56 5.53
C ALA A 507 -10.42 -9.24 4.23
N ALA A 508 -10.77 -9.92 3.14
CA ALA A 508 -10.24 -9.64 1.81
C ALA A 508 -11.27 -8.85 1.00
N HIS A 509 -10.85 -7.72 0.43
CA HIS A 509 -11.64 -7.04 -0.59
C HIS A 509 -11.47 -7.75 -1.94
N LEU A 510 -12.58 -8.00 -2.63
CA LEU A 510 -12.60 -8.56 -3.97
C LEU A 510 -13.47 -7.71 -4.89
N SER A 511 -13.06 -7.55 -6.14
CA SER A 511 -13.85 -6.85 -7.15
C SER A 511 -14.11 -7.74 -8.36
N MET A 512 -15.30 -7.62 -8.95
CA MET A 512 -15.71 -8.33 -10.15
C MET A 512 -15.81 -7.34 -11.31
N HIS A 513 -14.87 -7.37 -12.25
CA HIS A 513 -14.77 -6.50 -13.41
C HIS A 513 -15.31 -7.20 -14.66
N PRO A 514 -16.41 -6.74 -15.25
CA PRO A 514 -16.78 -7.12 -16.60
C PRO A 514 -15.79 -6.49 -17.59
N ASN A 515 -15.05 -7.29 -18.33
CA ASN A 515 -14.14 -6.79 -19.34
C ASN A 515 -14.88 -6.45 -20.65
N ALA A 516 -16.01 -7.14 -20.91
CA ALA A 516 -16.82 -6.98 -22.12
C ALA A 516 -18.29 -7.43 -21.90
N TYR A 517 -19.11 -7.26 -22.95
CA TYR A 517 -20.49 -7.77 -23.10
C TYR A 517 -21.55 -7.21 -22.14
N ARG A 518 -21.18 -6.23 -21.32
CA ARG A 518 -22.07 -5.47 -20.43
C ARG A 518 -21.37 -4.19 -19.97
N ASP A 519 -22.08 -3.38 -19.18
CA ASP A 519 -21.46 -2.29 -18.44
C ASP A 519 -20.27 -2.81 -17.61
N THR A 520 -19.08 -2.24 -17.84
CA THR A 520 -17.81 -2.63 -17.20
C THR A 520 -17.58 -2.09 -15.77
N THR A 521 -18.59 -1.50 -15.10
CA THR A 521 -18.47 -1.04 -13.71
C THR A 521 -18.25 -2.27 -12.83
N PRO A 522 -17.18 -2.32 -12.04
CA PRO A 522 -16.96 -3.45 -11.14
C PRO A 522 -17.94 -3.48 -9.97
N TRP A 523 -18.29 -4.69 -9.54
CA TRP A 523 -18.92 -4.91 -8.24
C TRP A 523 -17.87 -5.11 -7.16
N GLN A 524 -18.19 -4.71 -5.93
CA GLN A 524 -17.27 -4.69 -4.79
C GLN A 524 -17.78 -5.62 -3.69
N TYR A 525 -16.88 -6.44 -3.15
CA TYR A 525 -17.17 -7.44 -2.13
C TYR A 525 -16.14 -7.37 -1.00
N THR A 526 -16.59 -7.65 0.22
CA THR A 526 -15.72 -7.84 1.37
C THR A 526 -16.00 -9.23 1.93
N VAL A 527 -14.99 -10.10 1.89
CA VAL A 527 -15.10 -11.48 2.37
C VAL A 527 -14.31 -11.60 3.66
N ASP A 528 -15.03 -11.78 4.77
CA ASP A 528 -14.44 -11.97 6.10
C ASP A 528 -13.47 -13.17 6.12
N ALA A 529 -12.54 -13.18 7.08
CA ALA A 529 -11.61 -14.30 7.26
C ALA A 529 -12.37 -15.62 7.51
N GLY A 530 -12.04 -16.66 6.75
CA GLY A 530 -12.75 -17.94 6.76
C GLY A 530 -14.13 -17.91 6.06
N GLY A 531 -14.55 -16.75 5.54
CA GLY A 531 -15.86 -16.52 4.96
C GLY A 531 -15.94 -16.86 3.47
N THR A 532 -17.19 -16.82 2.98
CA THR A 532 -17.54 -16.98 1.57
C THR A 532 -18.60 -15.97 1.17
N ALA A 533 -18.61 -15.56 -0.09
CA ALA A 533 -19.68 -14.80 -0.72
C ALA A 533 -20.03 -15.43 -2.07
N THR A 534 -21.27 -15.24 -2.51
CA THR A 534 -21.75 -15.69 -3.82
C THR A 534 -22.59 -14.60 -4.46
N ASP A 535 -22.46 -14.42 -5.76
CA ASP A 535 -23.32 -13.51 -6.52
C ASP A 535 -23.49 -14.03 -7.96
N PHE A 536 -24.46 -13.47 -8.68
CA PHE A 536 -24.74 -13.83 -10.06
C PHE A 536 -24.85 -12.62 -10.97
N PHE A 537 -24.49 -12.82 -12.23
CA PHE A 537 -24.54 -11.78 -13.24
C PHE A 537 -25.31 -12.25 -14.47
N ASN A 538 -26.29 -11.47 -14.93
CA ASN A 538 -27.00 -11.78 -16.17
C ASN A 538 -26.07 -11.65 -17.38
N ILE A 539 -25.81 -12.75 -18.07
CA ILE A 539 -25.00 -12.81 -19.30
C ILE A 539 -25.87 -13.08 -20.54
N GLY A 540 -27.18 -13.33 -20.35
CA GLY A 540 -28.12 -13.65 -21.43
C GLY A 540 -28.67 -12.42 -22.16
N ALA A 541 -29.97 -12.47 -22.50
CA ALA A 541 -30.68 -11.38 -23.16
C ALA A 541 -30.53 -10.05 -22.40
N GLY A 542 -30.30 -8.96 -23.14
CA GLY A 542 -30.00 -7.63 -22.59
C GLY A 542 -28.57 -7.45 -22.07
N SER A 543 -27.70 -8.45 -22.26
CA SER A 543 -26.27 -8.39 -21.96
C SER A 543 -25.50 -9.08 -23.10
N GLY A 544 -24.63 -10.05 -22.81
CA GLY A 544 -23.79 -10.71 -23.81
C GLY A 544 -24.48 -11.73 -24.71
N ALA A 545 -25.79 -11.95 -24.57
CA ALA A 545 -26.53 -13.00 -25.28
C ALA A 545 -25.90 -14.40 -25.12
N GLY A 546 -25.30 -14.65 -23.95
CA GLY A 546 -24.55 -15.84 -23.59
C GLY A 546 -23.04 -15.63 -23.51
N ALA A 547 -22.47 -14.67 -24.24
CA ALA A 547 -21.05 -14.35 -24.14
C ALA A 547 -20.71 -13.64 -22.83
N TYR A 548 -19.56 -13.96 -22.24
CA TYR A 548 -19.07 -13.36 -21.00
C TYR A 548 -17.54 -13.26 -20.98
N ASP A 549 -17.05 -12.21 -20.32
CA ASP A 549 -15.65 -12.01 -19.99
C ASP A 549 -15.57 -11.21 -18.69
N ILE A 550 -15.25 -11.89 -17.59
CA ILE A 550 -15.31 -11.32 -16.23
C ILE A 550 -14.01 -11.66 -15.50
N THR A 551 -13.40 -10.64 -14.88
CA THR A 551 -12.23 -10.76 -14.03
C THR A 551 -12.60 -10.54 -12.57
N MET A 552 -12.27 -11.47 -11.70
CA MET A 552 -12.23 -11.28 -10.24
C MET A 552 -10.83 -10.82 -9.85
N ALA A 553 -10.69 -9.71 -9.14
CA ALA A 553 -9.42 -9.19 -8.63
C ALA A 553 -9.44 -9.06 -7.10
N GLY A 554 -8.26 -9.15 -6.48
CA GLY A 554 -8.11 -9.09 -5.02
C GLY A 554 -6.70 -8.67 -4.57
N PRO A 555 -6.41 -8.75 -3.26
CA PRO A 555 -5.11 -8.40 -2.71
C PRO A 555 -3.98 -9.30 -3.23
N ASN A 556 -2.74 -8.83 -3.12
CA ASN A 556 -1.52 -9.56 -3.48
C ASN A 556 -1.57 -10.24 -4.86
N ARG A 557 -1.98 -9.49 -5.89
CA ARG A 557 -2.06 -9.94 -7.28
C ARG A 557 -3.00 -11.13 -7.53
N PHE A 558 -3.94 -11.37 -6.62
CA PHE A 558 -4.99 -12.36 -6.83
C PHE A 558 -5.85 -11.96 -8.03
N LEU A 559 -5.95 -12.86 -9.02
CA LEU A 559 -6.80 -12.66 -10.19
C LEU A 559 -7.41 -13.99 -10.67
N ARG A 560 -8.68 -13.96 -11.04
CA ARG A 560 -9.37 -15.02 -11.79
C ARG A 560 -10.03 -14.40 -13.02
N ARG A 561 -9.85 -14.95 -14.21
CA ARG A 561 -10.59 -14.48 -15.41
C ARG A 561 -11.36 -15.63 -16.03
N PHE A 562 -12.63 -15.36 -16.33
CA PHE A 562 -13.58 -16.31 -16.89
C PHE A 562 -14.08 -15.78 -18.22
N THR A 563 -13.75 -16.46 -19.32
CA THR A 563 -14.20 -16.10 -20.67
C THR A 563 -14.94 -17.29 -21.28
N GLY A 564 -16.02 -17.03 -22.01
CA GLY A 564 -16.78 -18.07 -22.71
C GLY A 564 -18.09 -17.58 -23.27
N ASP A 565 -18.88 -18.53 -23.78
CA ASP A 565 -20.22 -18.30 -24.31
C ASP A 565 -21.16 -19.43 -23.86
N ALA A 566 -22.13 -19.09 -23.01
CA ALA A 566 -23.09 -20.03 -22.44
C ALA A 566 -24.09 -20.60 -23.46
N THR A 567 -24.06 -20.14 -24.72
CA THR A 567 -24.81 -20.77 -25.83
C THR A 567 -24.03 -21.88 -26.53
N LYS A 568 -22.70 -21.93 -26.35
CA LYS A 568 -21.80 -22.88 -27.00
C LYS A 568 -21.51 -24.11 -26.14
N ALA A 569 -20.72 -25.05 -26.68
CA ALA A 569 -20.36 -26.29 -26.01
C ALA A 569 -19.56 -26.08 -24.71
N GLY A 570 -18.85 -24.95 -24.57
CA GLY A 570 -18.11 -24.58 -23.37
C GLY A 570 -18.95 -24.50 -22.10
N LYS A 571 -20.28 -24.35 -22.21
CA LYS A 571 -21.20 -24.33 -21.06
C LYS A 571 -21.26 -25.65 -20.27
N ALA A 572 -20.80 -26.75 -20.86
CA ALA A 572 -20.82 -28.08 -20.27
C ALA A 572 -19.48 -28.46 -19.61
N ILE A 573 -18.51 -27.55 -19.59
CA ILE A 573 -17.19 -27.76 -18.99
C ILE A 573 -16.87 -26.63 -18.02
N GLU A 574 -16.17 -26.96 -16.95
CA GLU A 574 -15.72 -25.96 -15.97
C GLU A 574 -14.44 -26.42 -15.26
N VAL A 575 -13.67 -25.44 -14.76
CA VAL A 575 -12.57 -25.66 -13.83
C VAL A 575 -12.85 -24.94 -12.51
N ALA A 576 -12.77 -25.69 -11.41
CA ALA A 576 -12.78 -25.12 -10.07
C ALA A 576 -11.38 -25.21 -9.45
N ALA A 577 -10.90 -24.08 -8.92
CA ALA A 577 -9.66 -24.02 -8.15
C ALA A 577 -9.93 -24.15 -6.64
N ARG A 578 -9.06 -24.91 -5.97
CA ARG A 578 -9.02 -24.99 -4.50
C ARG A 578 -7.57 -25.11 -4.01
N TYR A 579 -7.34 -24.78 -2.74
CA TYR A 579 -6.06 -25.00 -2.08
C TYR A 579 -6.15 -26.23 -1.19
N ALA A 580 -5.19 -27.14 -1.30
CA ALA A 580 -5.09 -28.29 -0.39
C ALA A 580 -3.68 -28.84 -0.34
N VAL A 581 -3.38 -29.53 0.76
CA VAL A 581 -2.10 -30.21 0.96
C VAL A 581 -1.97 -31.35 -0.04
N GLU A 582 -0.86 -31.37 -0.75
CA GLU A 582 -0.45 -32.45 -1.62
C GLU A 582 0.39 -33.45 -0.82
N SER A 583 0.04 -34.74 -0.88
CA SER A 583 0.57 -35.76 0.02
C SER A 583 2.05 -36.09 -0.15
N GLY A 584 2.59 -35.97 -1.36
CA GLY A 584 3.99 -36.27 -1.67
C GLY A 584 4.96 -35.25 -1.06
N THR A 585 4.60 -33.97 -1.06
CA THR A 585 5.41 -32.87 -0.52
C THR A 585 5.01 -32.44 0.89
N GLY A 586 3.76 -32.72 1.31
CA GLY A 586 3.18 -32.19 2.53
C GLY A 586 2.95 -30.67 2.51
N LYS A 587 2.96 -30.04 1.33
CA LYS A 587 2.77 -28.58 1.14
C LYS A 587 1.43 -28.28 0.47
N LEU A 588 0.90 -27.08 0.72
CA LEU A 588 -0.27 -26.58 0.00
C LEU A 588 0.05 -26.43 -1.49
N ALA A 589 -0.87 -26.90 -2.32
CA ALA A 589 -0.86 -26.74 -3.76
C ALA A 589 -2.18 -26.09 -4.22
N ILE A 590 -2.16 -25.50 -5.41
CA ILE A 590 -3.39 -25.15 -6.13
C ILE A 590 -3.84 -26.37 -6.92
N TRP A 591 -5.10 -26.77 -6.72
CA TRP A 591 -5.73 -27.89 -7.41
C TRP A 591 -6.73 -27.36 -8.42
N PHE A 592 -6.73 -27.93 -9.62
CA PHE A 592 -7.71 -27.63 -10.66
C PHE A 592 -8.56 -28.85 -10.94
N ARG A 593 -9.83 -28.78 -10.56
CA ARG A 593 -10.82 -29.81 -10.90
C ARG A 593 -11.48 -29.47 -12.21
N MET A 594 -11.15 -30.21 -13.26
CA MET A 594 -11.74 -30.11 -14.59
C MET A 594 -12.95 -31.03 -14.68
N THR A 595 -14.12 -30.45 -14.93
CA THR A 595 -15.40 -31.17 -15.00
C THR A 595 -15.98 -31.08 -16.39
N ASN A 596 -16.58 -32.17 -16.88
CA ASN A 596 -17.27 -32.25 -18.16
C ASN A 596 -18.65 -32.88 -17.96
N SER A 597 -19.69 -32.07 -17.94
CA SER A 597 -21.09 -32.53 -17.89
C SER A 597 -21.69 -32.75 -19.29
N GLY A 598 -20.88 -32.67 -20.35
CA GLY A 598 -21.30 -32.88 -21.74
C GLY A 598 -21.45 -34.35 -22.10
N SER A 599 -21.87 -34.61 -23.34
CA SER A 599 -22.10 -35.95 -23.90
C SER A 599 -20.92 -36.53 -24.68
N ALA A 600 -19.84 -35.76 -24.86
CA ALA A 600 -18.60 -36.18 -25.50
C ALA A 600 -17.40 -35.87 -24.59
N SER A 601 -16.26 -36.53 -24.81
CA SER A 601 -15.03 -36.23 -24.08
C SER A 601 -14.56 -34.81 -24.34
N ALA A 602 -14.09 -34.12 -23.30
CA ALA A 602 -13.49 -32.80 -23.37
C ALA A 602 -11.96 -32.91 -23.19
N GLN A 603 -11.21 -32.07 -23.91
CA GLN A 603 -9.76 -31.95 -23.75
C GLN A 603 -9.45 -30.59 -23.15
N PHE A 604 -8.87 -30.58 -21.95
CA PHE A 604 -8.37 -29.37 -21.29
C PHE A 604 -6.87 -29.26 -21.48
N THR A 605 -6.38 -28.04 -21.68
CA THR A 605 -4.95 -27.73 -21.73
C THR A 605 -4.64 -26.66 -20.68
N ILE A 606 -3.78 -26.99 -19.72
CA ILE A 606 -3.26 -26.07 -18.72
C ILE A 606 -1.89 -25.57 -19.20
N THR A 607 -1.72 -24.26 -19.24
CA THR A 607 -0.48 -23.59 -19.64
C THR A 607 -0.03 -22.66 -18.52
N SER A 608 1.23 -22.76 -18.12
CA SER A 608 1.86 -21.78 -17.23
C SER A 608 2.13 -20.50 -18.01
N ASN A 609 1.59 -19.37 -17.56
CA ASN A 609 1.93 -18.06 -18.09
C ASN A 609 3.26 -17.54 -17.49
N ASN A 610 3.52 -17.86 -16.22
CA ASN A 610 4.69 -17.41 -15.45
C ASN A 610 5.08 -18.42 -14.35
N TYR A 611 6.28 -18.26 -13.78
CA TYR A 611 6.85 -19.05 -12.66
C TYR A 611 7.22 -20.50 -12.98
N ARG A 612 6.75 -21.05 -14.10
CA ARG A 612 7.13 -22.37 -14.60
C ARG A 612 7.39 -22.36 -16.10
N SER A 613 8.27 -23.25 -16.53
CA SER A 613 8.67 -23.46 -17.93
C SER A 613 8.26 -24.82 -18.49
N ASP A 614 7.67 -25.69 -17.66
CA ASP A 614 7.13 -26.98 -18.08
C ASP A 614 5.66 -26.89 -18.47
N GLY A 615 5.12 -27.99 -19.00
CA GLY A 615 3.82 -28.02 -19.67
C GLY A 615 3.93 -27.77 -21.19
N PRO A 616 2.82 -27.47 -21.88
CA PRO A 616 1.45 -27.48 -21.34
C PRO A 616 1.01 -28.91 -20.95
N TRP A 617 0.07 -29.00 -20.01
CA TRP A 617 -0.50 -30.28 -19.54
C TRP A 617 -1.87 -30.50 -20.16
N ASN A 618 -2.10 -31.70 -20.71
CA ASN A 618 -3.33 -32.03 -21.42
C ASN A 618 -4.11 -33.11 -20.68
N TYR A 619 -5.41 -32.89 -20.51
CA TYR A 619 -6.29 -33.77 -19.75
C TYR A 619 -7.54 -34.10 -20.54
N THR A 620 -7.76 -35.40 -20.78
CA THR A 620 -9.00 -35.90 -21.38
C THR A 620 -9.99 -36.23 -20.27
N VAL A 621 -11.12 -35.53 -20.26
CA VAL A 621 -12.20 -35.75 -19.30
C VAL A 621 -13.37 -36.40 -20.03
N PRO A 622 -13.74 -37.66 -19.68
CA PRO A 622 -14.88 -38.34 -20.27
C PRO A 622 -16.19 -37.56 -20.11
N ALA A 623 -17.17 -37.85 -20.96
CA ALA A 623 -18.52 -37.35 -20.81
C ALA A 623 -19.08 -37.69 -19.42
N GLY A 624 -19.67 -36.70 -18.73
CA GLY A 624 -20.16 -36.83 -17.35
C GLY A 624 -19.07 -37.00 -16.28
N GLY A 625 -17.79 -36.88 -16.64
CA GLY A 625 -16.65 -37.12 -15.75
C GLY A 625 -16.03 -35.85 -15.17
N SER A 626 -15.10 -36.05 -14.24
CA SER A 626 -14.17 -35.02 -13.80
C SER A 626 -12.78 -35.63 -13.56
N THR A 627 -11.74 -34.84 -13.80
CA THR A 627 -10.38 -35.16 -13.35
C THR A 627 -9.83 -33.97 -12.57
N GLU A 628 -8.80 -34.21 -11.77
CA GLU A 628 -8.16 -33.16 -10.98
C GLU A 628 -6.65 -33.33 -11.04
N ASP A 629 -5.92 -32.22 -11.12
CA ASP A 629 -4.48 -32.20 -10.94
C ASP A 629 -4.06 -31.00 -10.08
N PHE A 630 -2.84 -31.03 -9.56
CA PHE A 630 -2.30 -30.04 -8.65
C PHE A 630 -1.00 -29.42 -9.15
N PHE A 631 -0.76 -28.19 -8.71
CA PHE A 631 0.46 -27.46 -8.99
C PHE A 631 1.02 -26.95 -7.66
N ASN A 632 2.15 -27.53 -7.25
CA ASN A 632 2.72 -27.25 -5.94
C ASN A 632 3.56 -25.96 -5.93
N ALA A 633 2.85 -24.83 -5.94
CA ALA A 633 3.43 -23.50 -5.95
C ALA A 633 4.28 -23.23 -4.70
N VAL A 634 3.86 -23.71 -3.53
CA VAL A 634 4.61 -23.52 -2.27
C VAL A 634 5.96 -24.26 -2.31
N ALA A 635 5.99 -25.50 -2.80
CA ALA A 635 7.24 -26.26 -2.85
C ALA A 635 8.23 -25.75 -3.91
N ASN A 636 7.73 -25.22 -5.03
CA ASN A 636 8.57 -25.01 -6.21
C ASN A 636 8.65 -23.56 -6.73
N GLN A 637 7.72 -22.69 -6.32
CA GLN A 637 7.56 -21.32 -6.84
C GLN A 637 7.41 -20.27 -5.73
N ASN A 638 7.81 -20.57 -4.50
CA ASN A 638 7.61 -19.69 -3.33
C ASN A 638 6.15 -19.21 -3.19
N GLY A 639 5.18 -20.09 -3.47
CA GLY A 639 3.75 -19.81 -3.38
C GLY A 639 3.12 -19.21 -4.64
N TRP A 640 3.89 -18.71 -5.61
CA TRP A 640 3.35 -18.04 -6.81
C TRP A 640 2.83 -18.99 -7.89
N TYR A 641 1.72 -18.62 -8.51
CA TYR A 641 1.15 -19.32 -9.67
C TYR A 641 0.52 -18.34 -10.68
N ASP A 642 0.57 -18.69 -11.96
CA ASP A 642 -0.15 -18.00 -13.04
C ASP A 642 -0.41 -18.99 -14.18
N PHE A 643 -1.64 -19.48 -14.29
CA PHE A 643 -2.05 -20.49 -15.25
C PHE A 643 -3.21 -20.00 -16.12
N THR A 644 -3.18 -20.36 -17.40
CA THR A 644 -4.32 -20.28 -18.30
C THR A 644 -4.77 -21.68 -18.67
N ILE A 645 -6.06 -21.94 -18.59
CA ILE A 645 -6.68 -23.22 -18.94
C ILE A 645 -7.64 -23.00 -20.08
N THR A 646 -7.45 -23.74 -21.17
CA THR A 646 -8.32 -23.71 -22.36
C THR A 646 -8.90 -25.10 -22.62
N SER A 647 -9.88 -25.19 -23.52
CA SER A 647 -10.45 -26.48 -23.94
C SER A 647 -10.69 -26.53 -25.43
N SER A 648 -10.40 -27.68 -26.05
CA SER A 648 -10.72 -27.88 -27.48
C SER A 648 -12.22 -28.04 -27.75
N THR A 649 -13.03 -28.20 -26.70
CA THR A 649 -14.50 -28.26 -26.79
C THR A 649 -15.08 -26.92 -27.27
N ASP A 650 -14.45 -25.80 -26.91
CA ASP A 650 -14.90 -24.46 -27.28
C ASP A 650 -13.72 -23.48 -27.26
N THR A 651 -13.36 -22.96 -28.43
CA THR A 651 -12.22 -22.04 -28.58
C THR A 651 -12.44 -20.67 -27.94
N THR A 652 -13.68 -20.33 -27.56
CA THR A 652 -13.99 -19.10 -26.82
C THR A 652 -13.91 -19.27 -25.30
N TRP A 653 -13.77 -20.50 -24.81
CA TRP A 653 -13.72 -20.80 -23.38
C TRP A 653 -12.28 -20.73 -22.85
N SER A 654 -12.09 -19.99 -21.75
CA SER A 654 -10.81 -19.91 -21.04
C SER A 654 -10.98 -19.56 -19.57
N ARG A 655 -10.06 -20.06 -18.73
CA ARG A 655 -9.95 -19.72 -17.30
C ARG A 655 -8.51 -19.33 -16.97
N ARG A 656 -8.30 -18.13 -16.41
CA ARG A 656 -6.99 -17.71 -15.91
C ARG A 656 -6.99 -17.68 -14.38
N TYR A 657 -5.95 -18.23 -13.76
CA TYR A 657 -5.74 -18.27 -12.32
C TYR A 657 -4.36 -17.71 -11.98
N THR A 658 -4.32 -16.56 -11.31
CA THR A 658 -3.07 -15.91 -10.87
C THR A 658 -3.13 -15.61 -9.37
N GLY A 659 -2.00 -15.69 -8.68
CA GLY A 659 -1.87 -15.25 -7.29
C GLY A 659 -0.75 -15.96 -6.53
N HIS A 660 -0.84 -15.89 -5.21
CA HIS A 660 0.10 -16.48 -4.27
C HIS A 660 -0.64 -17.32 -3.23
N ILE A 661 -0.10 -18.48 -2.87
CA ILE A 661 -0.60 -19.32 -1.78
C ILE A 661 0.08 -18.82 -0.49
N GLU A 662 -0.70 -18.22 0.40
CA GLU A 662 -0.20 -17.73 1.67
C GLU A 662 0.05 -18.91 2.62
N THR A 663 1.12 -18.81 3.39
CA THR A 663 1.51 -19.85 4.37
C THR A 663 1.52 -19.34 5.80
N GLY A 664 1.25 -18.03 5.98
CA GLY A 664 1.46 -17.33 7.25
C GLY A 664 2.93 -17.00 7.55
N ALA A 665 3.84 -17.31 6.63
CA ALA A 665 5.27 -16.98 6.73
C ALA A 665 5.70 -15.97 5.66
N ALA A 666 6.84 -15.32 5.91
CA ALA A 666 7.51 -14.49 4.92
C ALA A 666 7.82 -15.29 3.64
N SER A 667 7.77 -14.61 2.49
CA SER A 667 8.00 -15.19 1.15
C SER A 667 8.92 -14.26 0.33
N VAL A 668 8.82 -14.33 -0.99
CA VAL A 668 9.40 -13.39 -1.95
C VAL A 668 8.31 -12.81 -2.84
N SER A 669 8.49 -11.59 -3.33
CA SER A 669 7.61 -10.98 -4.33
C SER A 669 7.64 -11.78 -5.64
N GLY A 670 6.51 -11.86 -6.37
CA GLY A 670 6.40 -12.56 -7.66
C GLY A 670 6.86 -11.76 -8.88
#